data_AF-A0A1V3RZF3-F1
#
_entry.id   AF-A0A1V3RZF3-F1
#
_cell.length_a   1.000
_cell.length_b   1.000
_cell.length_c   1.000
_cell.angle_alpha   90.00
_cell.angle_beta   90.00
_cell.angle_gamma   90.00
#
_symmetry.space_group_name_H-M   'P 1'
#
loop_
_entity.id
_entity.type
_entity.pdbx_description
1 polymer ?
#
loop_
_entity_poly.entity_id
_entity_poly.type
_entity_poly.pdbx_seq_one_letter_code
_entity_poly.pdbx_strand_id
1 'polypeptide(L)'
;MKFKSLQARICVTAGVCLFVSSISLIVYGLFSARANEQYVSTEVSALVEKSTIREIQNLAESRANAIQAKLQNALDAARTMANAFAASKASQSPLILGREQINSVLLSVLKDNPDFNGTYSCWEPNALDGQDPAFRNAEDGNNPLTGRFTPYWTRSADGHVAVQPLVEYDSPDRHPNGVPKGGWYSGPRDTLKESVLDPIPYVVQGKNVWLTTLSVPIVSNGKFYGVVGADFDIAFIQKLSEQMSADLYGGKGTVSILSNQGLVVADSQRTDLIGQPIKALLPDSWEKVLRDIQAGRGDGLLNAQTQNIEVLMPIALGRTGKPWAVLIRLPKAVVMSQAIALEQELQARSLSNSIWQVSVGLVISLLALAALWYAAAKIVGPIREAAALAATISLGDFSRRLVQKSEDEVGQLSAALNDMSESLQRQVRVAERISEGDLDLEVRLSSPHDTLGKSLEKMVSNLNQLISEVQISATQITGSSAQVTDLSQSLSDGASNSASSITEISAVMTQMAAQTRDNAANAKKADEQSQASRADAGESDKLMSELIAAMAEIDNSGKDITAIITTIDNIAAQTNLLALNAAIEAARAGELGRGFAVVADEVRSLAARSAEAAQQTAALIADSSSKTQRGMIIAGRTAESLKNIVSGTGAVSSLVSLIYQASSEQASGLQQASIGLEQIDEVTQKNQSNSQECAVAAKDLSERASLMQRVLGRFKVKRG
;
A
#
# COMPACT_ATOMS: atom_id res chain seq x y z
N MET A 1 -65.82 -30.68 -33.76
CA MET A 1 -66.23 -32.10 -33.75
C MET A 1 -67.54 -32.25 -32.96
N LYS A 2 -68.61 -32.78 -33.56
CA LYS A 2 -69.82 -33.18 -32.82
C LYS A 2 -69.59 -34.58 -32.26
N PHE A 3 -69.38 -34.71 -30.95
CA PHE A 3 -69.15 -36.00 -30.29
C PHE A 3 -70.48 -36.66 -29.91
N LYS A 4 -70.68 -37.93 -30.27
CA LYS A 4 -71.92 -38.71 -30.03
C LYS A 4 -72.00 -39.37 -28.64
N SER A 5 -71.02 -39.16 -27.77
CA SER A 5 -70.93 -39.76 -26.43
C SER A 5 -70.30 -38.77 -25.43
N LEU A 6 -70.88 -38.68 -24.22
CA LEU A 6 -70.39 -37.83 -23.13
C LEU A 6 -68.96 -38.22 -22.70
N GLN A 7 -68.64 -39.52 -22.75
CA GLN A 7 -67.31 -40.11 -22.48
C GLN A 7 -66.25 -39.62 -23.47
N ALA A 8 -66.58 -39.60 -24.76
CA ALA A 8 -65.65 -39.16 -25.80
C ALA A 8 -65.35 -37.65 -25.69
N ARG A 9 -66.32 -36.86 -25.22
CA ARG A 9 -66.17 -35.41 -25.07
C ARG A 9 -65.27 -35.06 -23.87
N ILE A 10 -65.39 -35.78 -22.75
CA ILE A 10 -64.59 -35.55 -21.53
C ILE A 10 -63.14 -36.01 -21.70
N CYS A 11 -62.89 -37.16 -22.33
CA CYS A 11 -61.53 -37.67 -22.55
C CYS A 11 -60.69 -36.76 -23.47
N VAL A 12 -61.29 -36.25 -24.56
CA VAL A 12 -60.56 -35.42 -25.54
C VAL A 12 -60.26 -34.03 -24.97
N THR A 13 -61.18 -33.40 -24.23
CA THR A 13 -60.92 -32.07 -23.65
C THR A 13 -59.97 -32.11 -22.45
N ALA A 14 -60.08 -33.11 -21.57
CA ALA A 14 -59.19 -33.25 -20.40
C ALA A 14 -57.77 -33.71 -20.78
N GLY A 15 -57.64 -34.59 -21.78
CA GLY A 15 -56.34 -35.07 -22.28
C GLY A 15 -55.52 -33.98 -22.95
N VAL A 16 -56.16 -33.09 -23.74
CA VAL A 16 -55.48 -31.95 -24.38
C VAL A 16 -54.98 -30.95 -23.35
N CYS A 17 -55.77 -30.65 -22.30
CA CYS A 17 -55.33 -29.73 -21.23
C CYS A 17 -54.15 -30.26 -20.42
N LEU A 18 -54.09 -31.57 -20.13
CA LEU A 18 -53.00 -32.22 -19.39
C LEU A 18 -51.69 -32.26 -20.19
N PHE A 19 -51.78 -32.50 -21.51
CA PHE A 19 -50.61 -32.51 -22.38
C PHE A 19 -50.02 -31.11 -22.54
N VAL A 20 -50.87 -30.10 -22.73
CA VAL A 20 -50.46 -28.70 -22.84
C VAL A 20 -49.83 -28.19 -21.53
N SER A 21 -50.38 -28.51 -20.36
CA SER A 21 -49.82 -28.05 -19.08
C SER A 21 -48.47 -28.71 -18.77
N SER A 22 -48.32 -30.01 -19.01
CA SER A 22 -47.07 -30.75 -18.78
C SER A 22 -45.92 -30.26 -19.66
N ILE A 23 -46.18 -30.10 -20.96
CA ILE A 23 -45.19 -29.54 -21.89
C ILE A 23 -44.83 -28.11 -21.51
N SER A 24 -45.83 -27.28 -21.15
CA SER A 24 -45.57 -25.89 -20.77
C SER A 24 -44.66 -25.78 -19.54
N LEU A 25 -44.82 -26.65 -18.55
CA LEU A 25 -43.98 -26.66 -17.33
C LEU A 25 -42.56 -27.16 -17.61
N ILE A 26 -42.40 -28.21 -18.44
CA ILE A 26 -41.08 -28.73 -18.82
C ILE A 26 -40.33 -27.69 -19.66
N VAL A 27 -41.00 -27.08 -20.65
CA VAL A 27 -40.44 -26.02 -21.49
C VAL A 27 -40.07 -24.81 -20.65
N TYR A 28 -40.93 -24.39 -19.72
CA TYR A 28 -40.64 -23.29 -18.79
C TYR A 28 -39.45 -23.60 -17.87
N GLY A 29 -39.34 -24.83 -17.34
CA GLY A 29 -38.22 -25.24 -16.49
C GLY A 29 -36.89 -25.26 -17.22
N LEU A 30 -36.85 -25.81 -18.44
CA LEU A 30 -35.65 -25.81 -19.29
C LEU A 30 -35.26 -24.38 -19.71
N PHE A 31 -36.25 -23.55 -20.03
CA PHE A 31 -36.02 -22.14 -20.33
C PHE A 31 -35.47 -21.39 -19.11
N SER A 32 -36.09 -21.57 -17.94
CA SER A 32 -35.68 -20.93 -16.69
C SER A 32 -34.27 -21.36 -16.27
N ALA A 33 -33.92 -22.65 -16.38
CA ALA A 33 -32.58 -23.14 -16.06
C ALA A 33 -31.50 -22.51 -16.96
N ARG A 34 -31.74 -22.48 -18.29
CA ARG A 34 -30.81 -21.83 -19.24
C ARG A 34 -30.71 -20.32 -19.02
N ALA A 35 -31.84 -19.65 -18.78
CA ALA A 35 -31.87 -18.22 -18.51
C ALA A 35 -31.09 -17.89 -17.22
N ASN A 36 -31.22 -18.72 -16.18
CA ASN A 36 -30.51 -18.53 -14.92
C ASN A 36 -29.01 -18.81 -15.05
N GLU A 37 -28.62 -19.83 -15.82
CA GLU A 37 -27.22 -20.16 -16.12
C GLU A 37 -26.52 -19.00 -16.88
N GLN A 38 -27.16 -18.48 -17.92
CA GLN A 38 -26.66 -17.32 -18.66
C GLN A 38 -26.58 -16.06 -17.80
N TYR A 39 -27.58 -15.83 -16.95
CA TYR A 39 -27.60 -14.70 -16.03
C TYR A 39 -26.44 -14.77 -15.04
N VAL A 40 -26.24 -15.92 -14.37
CA VAL A 40 -25.16 -16.12 -13.40
C VAL A 40 -23.78 -16.01 -14.05
N SER A 41 -23.55 -16.65 -15.20
CA SER A 41 -22.26 -16.57 -15.92
C SER A 41 -21.93 -15.13 -16.33
N THR A 42 -22.92 -14.40 -16.85
CA THR A 42 -22.74 -13.00 -17.29
C THR A 42 -22.46 -12.07 -16.11
N GLU A 43 -23.26 -12.15 -15.04
CA GLU A 43 -23.12 -11.30 -13.86
C GLU A 43 -21.82 -11.58 -13.11
N VAL A 44 -21.45 -12.85 -12.92
CA VAL A 44 -20.18 -13.21 -12.26
C VAL A 44 -18.99 -12.73 -13.10
N SER A 45 -19.00 -12.95 -14.41
CA SER A 45 -17.92 -12.47 -15.28
C SER A 45 -17.79 -10.95 -15.26
N ALA A 46 -18.91 -10.23 -15.33
CA ALA A 46 -18.92 -8.76 -15.25
C ALA A 46 -18.44 -8.25 -13.89
N LEU A 47 -18.84 -8.91 -12.79
CA LEU A 47 -18.42 -8.57 -11.44
C LEU A 47 -16.92 -8.79 -11.23
N VAL A 48 -16.39 -9.95 -11.66
CA VAL A 48 -14.95 -10.26 -11.55
C VAL A 48 -14.13 -9.30 -12.41
N GLU A 49 -14.56 -8.99 -13.63
CA GLU A 49 -13.87 -8.02 -14.50
C GLU A 49 -13.83 -6.63 -13.85
N LYS A 50 -14.98 -6.12 -13.40
CA LYS A 50 -15.08 -4.80 -12.74
C LYS A 50 -14.30 -4.73 -11.43
N SER A 51 -14.36 -5.79 -10.61
CA SER A 51 -13.60 -5.87 -9.36
C SER A 51 -12.11 -5.88 -9.62
N THR A 52 -11.66 -6.65 -10.61
CA THR A 52 -10.24 -6.75 -10.97
C THR A 52 -9.70 -5.44 -11.51
N ILE A 53 -10.44 -4.76 -12.40
CA ILE A 53 -10.03 -3.43 -12.89
C ILE A 53 -9.84 -2.47 -11.71
N ARG A 54 -10.77 -2.45 -10.74
CA ARG A 54 -10.67 -1.59 -9.56
C ARG A 54 -9.48 -1.95 -8.67
N GLU A 55 -9.25 -3.23 -8.43
CA GLU A 55 -8.10 -3.70 -7.63
C GLU A 55 -6.77 -3.33 -8.28
N ILE A 56 -6.63 -3.57 -9.59
CA ILE A 56 -5.44 -3.20 -10.36
C ILE A 56 -5.27 -1.67 -10.40
N GLN A 57 -6.35 -0.89 -10.52
CA GLN A 57 -6.30 0.57 -10.44
C GLN A 57 -5.75 1.05 -9.09
N ASN A 58 -6.26 0.50 -7.98
CA ASN A 58 -5.78 0.85 -6.64
C ASN A 58 -4.30 0.48 -6.46
N LEU A 59 -3.89 -0.69 -6.95
CA LEU A 59 -2.49 -1.12 -6.92
C LEU A 59 -1.60 -0.21 -7.78
N ALA A 60 -2.05 0.10 -9.01
CA ALA A 60 -1.35 1.00 -9.92
C ALA A 60 -1.18 2.40 -9.31
N GLU A 61 -2.23 2.93 -8.68
CA GLU A 61 -2.22 4.24 -8.00
C GLU A 61 -1.23 4.26 -6.83
N SER A 62 -1.30 3.26 -5.94
CA SER A 62 -0.37 3.14 -4.81
C SER A 62 1.09 3.11 -5.27
N ARG A 63 1.38 2.40 -6.36
CA ARG A 63 2.74 2.24 -6.88
C ARG A 63 3.20 3.44 -7.70
N ALA A 64 2.31 4.06 -8.46
CA ALA A 64 2.56 5.34 -9.12
C ALA A 64 2.94 6.42 -8.08
N ASN A 65 2.22 6.47 -6.95
CA ASN A 65 2.52 7.37 -5.84
C ASN A 65 3.89 7.06 -5.20
N ALA A 66 4.29 5.78 -5.09
CA ALA A 66 5.61 5.41 -4.57
C ALA A 66 6.76 5.88 -5.49
N ILE A 67 6.60 5.73 -6.81
CA ILE A 67 7.56 6.25 -7.80
C ILE A 67 7.61 7.78 -7.72
N GLN A 68 6.43 8.42 -7.70
CA GLN A 68 6.30 9.86 -7.56
C GLN A 68 7.03 10.37 -6.32
N ALA A 69 6.79 9.78 -5.14
CA ALA A 69 7.39 10.22 -3.89
C ALA A 69 8.93 10.18 -3.92
N LYS A 70 9.51 9.10 -4.49
CA LYS A 70 10.97 9.00 -4.63
C LYS A 70 11.56 10.06 -5.56
N LEU A 71 10.95 10.28 -6.72
CA LEU A 71 11.41 11.30 -7.68
C LEU A 71 11.15 12.73 -7.15
N GLN A 72 10.08 12.91 -6.37
CA GLN A 72 9.74 14.18 -5.75
C GLN A 72 10.82 14.62 -4.75
N ASN A 73 11.41 13.69 -3.99
CA ASN A 73 12.52 14.02 -3.08
C ASN A 73 13.71 14.67 -3.82
N ALA A 74 14.06 14.15 -4.99
CA ALA A 74 15.12 14.73 -5.83
C ALA A 74 14.73 16.12 -6.37
N LEU A 75 13.47 16.31 -6.79
CA LEU A 75 12.99 17.63 -7.20
C LEU A 75 12.94 18.63 -6.04
N ASP A 76 12.57 18.20 -4.83
CA ASP A 76 12.54 19.05 -3.64
C ASP A 76 13.95 19.50 -3.25
N ALA A 77 14.92 18.58 -3.28
CA ALA A 77 16.33 18.91 -3.08
C ALA A 77 16.84 19.91 -4.14
N ALA A 78 16.58 19.63 -5.43
CA ALA A 78 16.96 20.51 -6.52
C ALA A 78 16.29 21.89 -6.43
N ARG A 79 15.01 21.97 -6.06
CA ARG A 79 14.30 23.25 -5.83
C ARG A 79 14.89 24.03 -4.68
N THR A 80 15.24 23.35 -3.60
CA THR A 80 15.84 23.99 -2.42
C THR A 80 17.19 24.60 -2.78
N MET A 81 18.04 23.85 -3.50
CA MET A 81 19.30 24.37 -4.03
C MET A 81 19.06 25.52 -5.01
N ALA A 82 18.10 25.40 -5.94
CA ALA A 82 17.81 26.42 -6.93
C ALA A 82 17.39 27.74 -6.28
N ASN A 83 16.52 27.67 -5.27
CA ASN A 83 16.06 28.83 -4.51
C ASN A 83 17.19 29.47 -3.70
N ALA A 84 18.05 28.67 -3.06
CA ALA A 84 19.21 29.17 -2.33
C ALA A 84 20.21 29.88 -3.26
N PHE A 85 20.49 29.28 -4.41
CA PHE A 85 21.39 29.86 -5.41
C PHE A 85 20.78 31.12 -6.05
N ALA A 86 19.48 31.11 -6.35
CA ALA A 86 18.76 32.28 -6.86
C ALA A 86 18.71 33.44 -5.86
N ALA A 87 18.63 33.15 -4.56
CA ALA A 87 18.66 34.16 -3.50
C ALA A 87 19.98 34.94 -3.48
N SER A 88 21.12 34.29 -3.81
CA SER A 88 22.41 34.99 -3.98
C SER A 88 22.44 35.97 -5.16
N LYS A 89 21.46 35.87 -6.08
CA LYS A 89 21.34 36.71 -7.28
C LYS A 89 20.27 37.79 -7.18
N ALA A 90 19.55 37.84 -6.06
CA ALA A 90 18.56 38.90 -5.83
C ALA A 90 19.22 40.28 -5.69
N SER A 91 18.56 41.32 -6.18
CA SER A 91 19.02 42.71 -6.04
C SER A 91 19.19 43.04 -4.54
N GLN A 92 20.40 43.43 -4.14
CA GLN A 92 20.76 43.73 -2.74
C GLN A 92 20.81 42.51 -1.79
N SER A 93 21.04 41.30 -2.32
CA SER A 93 21.20 40.12 -1.47
C SER A 93 22.44 40.22 -0.57
N PRO A 94 22.32 40.02 0.76
CA PRO A 94 23.47 39.89 1.65
C PRO A 94 24.15 38.51 1.53
N LEU A 95 23.52 37.55 0.83
CA LEU A 95 24.03 36.21 0.64
C LEU A 95 24.94 36.16 -0.59
N ILE A 96 26.24 35.97 -0.37
CA ILE A 96 27.22 35.78 -1.45
C ILE A 96 27.60 34.30 -1.50
N LEU A 97 27.29 33.64 -2.62
CA LEU A 97 27.68 32.26 -2.90
C LEU A 97 28.65 32.23 -4.07
N GLY A 98 29.89 31.83 -3.81
CA GLY A 98 30.91 31.56 -4.84
C GLY A 98 30.94 30.09 -5.24
N ARG A 99 31.88 29.76 -6.14
CA ARG A 99 32.09 28.39 -6.66
C ARG A 99 32.26 27.36 -5.55
N GLU A 100 33.08 27.66 -4.55
CA GLU A 100 33.37 26.77 -3.42
C GLU A 100 32.12 26.50 -2.55
N GLN A 101 31.34 27.54 -2.24
CA GLN A 101 30.12 27.41 -1.43
C GLN A 101 29.06 26.58 -2.17
N ILE A 102 28.88 26.82 -3.47
CA ILE A 102 27.94 26.02 -4.28
C ILE A 102 28.40 24.56 -4.36
N ASN A 103 29.69 24.31 -4.60
CA ASN A 103 30.23 22.94 -4.60
C ASN A 103 30.03 22.23 -3.27
N SER A 104 30.21 22.94 -2.15
CA SER A 104 29.99 22.39 -0.81
C SER A 104 28.53 22.00 -0.59
N VAL A 105 27.58 22.83 -1.07
CA VAL A 105 26.14 22.51 -1.02
C VAL A 105 25.83 21.28 -1.87
N LEU A 106 26.30 21.23 -3.12
CA LEU A 106 26.08 20.10 -4.03
C LEU A 106 26.60 18.79 -3.42
N LEU A 107 27.82 18.82 -2.87
CA LEU A 107 28.45 17.67 -2.21
C LEU A 107 27.67 17.24 -0.95
N SER A 108 27.21 18.18 -0.13
CA SER A 108 26.43 17.86 1.07
C SER A 108 25.11 17.18 0.69
N VAL A 109 24.37 17.76 -0.26
CA VAL A 109 23.10 17.18 -0.72
C VAL A 109 23.32 15.77 -1.29
N LEU A 110 24.38 15.54 -2.06
CA LEU A 110 24.70 14.19 -2.55
C LEU A 110 24.99 13.23 -1.40
N LYS A 111 25.76 13.65 -0.39
CA LYS A 111 26.11 12.80 0.77
C LYS A 111 24.88 12.45 1.61
N ASP A 112 23.98 13.40 1.83
CA ASP A 112 22.79 13.25 2.67
C ASP A 112 21.66 12.46 1.96
N ASN A 113 21.75 12.31 0.64
CA ASN A 113 20.78 11.57 -0.17
C ASN A 113 21.44 10.35 -0.84
N PRO A 114 21.49 9.19 -0.17
CA PRO A 114 22.18 8.01 -0.68
C PRO A 114 21.57 7.43 -1.97
N ASP A 115 20.30 7.75 -2.24
CA ASP A 115 19.59 7.35 -3.44
C ASP A 115 19.99 8.18 -4.69
N PHE A 116 20.76 9.26 -4.56
CA PHE A 116 21.19 10.09 -5.69
C PHE A 116 22.51 9.57 -6.28
N ASN A 117 22.54 9.44 -7.61
CA ASN A 117 23.75 9.12 -8.36
C ASN A 117 24.69 10.31 -8.46
N GLY A 118 24.13 11.51 -8.50
CA GLY A 118 24.91 12.73 -8.55
C GLY A 118 24.08 13.99 -8.34
N THR A 119 24.77 15.08 -8.01
CA THR A 119 24.21 16.43 -7.93
C THR A 119 25.05 17.34 -8.81
N TYR A 120 24.41 18.29 -9.49
CA TYR A 120 25.12 19.15 -10.43
C TYR A 120 24.54 20.55 -10.48
N SER A 121 25.35 21.47 -11.01
CA SER A 121 24.87 22.77 -11.43
C SER A 121 25.56 23.21 -12.71
N CYS A 122 24.83 23.89 -13.59
CA CYS A 122 25.35 24.46 -14.83
C CYS A 122 24.87 25.91 -14.93
N TRP A 123 25.80 26.86 -14.87
CA TRP A 123 25.50 28.30 -14.87
C TRP A 123 25.61 28.90 -16.24
N GLU A 124 24.82 29.91 -16.61
CA GLU A 124 25.04 30.67 -17.86
C GLU A 124 26.46 31.31 -17.88
N PRO A 125 27.03 31.57 -19.08
CA PRO A 125 28.36 32.17 -19.17
C PRO A 125 28.47 33.46 -18.34
N ASN A 126 29.50 33.53 -17.49
CA ASN A 126 29.76 34.63 -16.55
C ASN A 126 28.61 34.92 -15.55
N ALA A 127 27.62 34.05 -15.40
CA ALA A 127 26.45 34.32 -14.58
C ALA A 127 26.69 34.15 -13.07
N LEU A 128 27.69 33.34 -12.67
CA LEU A 128 28.01 33.10 -11.27
C LEU A 128 28.86 34.21 -10.65
N ASP A 129 30.02 34.53 -11.23
CA ASP A 129 30.97 35.47 -10.61
C ASP A 129 31.64 36.42 -11.62
N GLY A 130 31.28 36.33 -12.90
CA GLY A 130 31.89 37.12 -13.97
C GLY A 130 33.35 36.76 -14.27
N GLN A 131 33.86 35.65 -13.72
CA GLN A 131 35.29 35.30 -13.76
C GLN A 131 35.56 33.99 -14.48
N ASP A 132 34.63 33.48 -15.32
CA ASP A 132 34.83 32.22 -16.05
C ASP A 132 36.21 32.12 -16.73
N PRO A 133 36.76 33.14 -17.42
CA PRO A 133 38.08 33.03 -18.04
C PRO A 133 39.24 32.69 -17.09
N ALA A 134 39.12 33.01 -15.79
CA ALA A 134 40.15 32.72 -14.79
C ALA A 134 40.15 31.24 -14.33
N PHE A 135 39.09 30.47 -14.61
CA PHE A 135 38.88 29.10 -14.13
C PHE A 135 38.87 28.05 -15.24
N ARG A 136 39.71 28.22 -16.28
CA ARG A 136 39.85 27.26 -17.39
C ARG A 136 40.75 26.08 -17.00
N ASN A 137 40.35 25.30 -15.99
CA ASN A 137 41.24 24.33 -15.34
C ASN A 137 40.67 22.94 -15.03
N ALA A 138 39.42 22.59 -15.37
CA ALA A 138 38.76 21.31 -15.00
C ALA A 138 38.64 21.02 -13.48
N GLU A 139 39.41 21.71 -12.64
CA GLU A 139 39.34 21.67 -11.19
C GLU A 139 37.95 22.08 -10.71
N ASP A 140 37.48 21.45 -9.63
CA ASP A 140 36.20 21.75 -8.98
C ASP A 140 34.98 21.74 -9.92
N GLY A 141 35.08 21.06 -11.06
CA GLY A 141 34.01 20.95 -12.05
C GLY A 141 33.88 22.15 -13.00
N ASN A 142 34.90 23.00 -13.09
CA ASN A 142 34.95 24.08 -14.08
C ASN A 142 35.14 23.54 -15.49
N ASN A 143 34.51 24.15 -16.50
CA ASN A 143 34.76 23.74 -17.87
C ASN A 143 36.22 24.08 -18.28
N PRO A 144 37.02 23.13 -18.80
CA PRO A 144 38.43 23.37 -19.12
C PRO A 144 38.68 24.37 -20.24
N LEU A 145 37.70 24.59 -21.14
CA LEU A 145 37.85 25.47 -22.29
C LEU A 145 37.34 26.88 -22.00
N THR A 146 36.16 26.99 -21.37
CA THR A 146 35.48 28.27 -21.15
C THR A 146 35.67 28.81 -19.74
N GLY A 147 35.91 27.92 -18.78
CA GLY A 147 35.93 28.19 -17.33
C GLY A 147 34.56 28.45 -16.71
N ARG A 148 33.50 28.16 -17.47
CA ARG A 148 32.12 28.14 -17.02
C ARG A 148 31.96 27.20 -15.82
N PHE A 149 31.20 27.62 -14.80
CA PHE A 149 30.97 26.79 -13.62
C PHE A 149 29.93 25.70 -13.91
N THR A 150 30.42 24.45 -13.98
CA THR A 150 29.65 23.28 -14.43
C THR A 150 29.89 22.03 -13.56
N PRO A 151 29.90 22.14 -12.21
CA PRO A 151 30.22 20.99 -11.38
C PRO A 151 29.18 19.88 -11.49
N TYR A 152 29.70 18.65 -11.54
CA TYR A 152 28.93 17.43 -11.40
C TYR A 152 29.60 16.53 -10.36
N TRP A 153 28.99 16.44 -9.19
CA TRP A 153 29.37 15.47 -8.18
C TRP A 153 28.70 14.14 -8.49
N THR A 154 29.49 13.08 -8.59
CA THR A 154 29.01 11.72 -8.85
C THR A 154 29.39 10.79 -7.73
N ARG A 155 28.58 9.77 -7.52
CA ARG A 155 28.83 8.67 -6.60
C ARG A 155 28.96 7.37 -7.40
N SER A 156 30.07 6.67 -7.23
CA SER A 156 30.25 5.33 -7.81
C SER A 156 29.60 4.23 -6.96
N ALA A 157 29.52 3.02 -7.51
CA ALA A 157 28.85 1.89 -6.86
C ALA A 157 29.53 1.42 -5.55
N ASP A 158 30.83 1.69 -5.40
CA ASP A 158 31.62 1.46 -4.17
C ASP A 158 31.51 2.62 -3.16
N GLY A 159 30.74 3.67 -3.49
CA GLY A 159 30.49 4.82 -2.63
C GLY A 159 31.51 5.94 -2.74
N HIS A 160 32.52 5.85 -3.62
CA HIS A 160 33.46 6.94 -3.85
C HIS A 160 32.75 8.14 -4.52
N VAL A 161 33.06 9.35 -4.05
CA VAL A 161 32.45 10.60 -4.51
C VAL A 161 33.51 11.50 -5.12
N ALA A 162 33.27 11.95 -6.35
CA ALA A 162 34.19 12.80 -7.11
C ALA A 162 33.44 13.87 -7.90
N VAL A 163 34.11 15.00 -8.16
CA VAL A 163 33.59 16.08 -9.00
C VAL A 163 34.25 16.07 -10.37
N GLN A 164 33.45 16.33 -11.40
CA GLN A 164 33.91 16.50 -12.78
C GLN A 164 33.10 17.60 -13.47
N PRO A 165 33.61 18.21 -14.56
CA PRO A 165 32.83 19.15 -15.35
C PRO A 165 31.72 18.43 -16.12
N LEU A 166 30.53 19.04 -16.16
CA LEU A 166 29.44 18.59 -17.03
C LEU A 166 29.86 18.68 -18.50
N VAL A 167 29.20 17.86 -19.31
CA VAL A 167 29.39 17.81 -20.76
C VAL A 167 28.03 17.88 -21.46
N GLU A 168 28.04 18.17 -22.76
CA GLU A 168 26.86 18.09 -23.64
C GLU A 168 25.69 19.05 -23.33
N TYR A 169 25.82 19.95 -22.36
CA TYR A 169 24.78 20.93 -22.00
C TYR A 169 24.37 21.90 -23.13
N ASP A 170 25.31 22.22 -24.04
CA ASP A 170 25.05 23.02 -25.24
C ASP A 170 24.93 22.16 -26.51
N SER A 171 24.89 20.82 -26.39
CA SER A 171 24.86 19.93 -27.54
C SER A 171 23.48 19.91 -28.22
N PRO A 172 23.41 20.10 -29.56
CA PRO A 172 22.17 19.91 -30.32
C PRO A 172 21.86 18.44 -30.60
N ASP A 173 22.81 17.54 -30.32
CA ASP A 173 22.71 16.12 -30.63
C ASP A 173 21.70 15.39 -29.72
N ARG A 174 21.27 14.22 -30.17
CA ARG A 174 20.35 13.34 -29.44
C ARG A 174 21.03 12.03 -29.10
N HIS A 175 20.63 11.43 -27.98
CA HIS A 175 20.92 10.04 -27.69
C HIS A 175 20.26 9.11 -28.72
N PRO A 176 20.69 7.84 -28.84
CA PRO A 176 20.10 6.88 -29.77
C PRO A 176 18.58 6.68 -29.63
N ASN A 177 18.03 6.92 -28.44
CA ASN A 177 16.60 6.86 -28.16
C ASN A 177 15.84 8.16 -28.47
N GLY A 178 16.50 9.17 -29.04
CA GLY A 178 15.89 10.44 -29.44
C GLY A 178 15.84 11.51 -28.36
N VAL A 179 16.26 11.22 -27.12
CA VAL A 179 16.31 12.24 -26.05
C VAL A 179 17.45 13.24 -26.33
N PRO A 180 17.22 14.58 -26.24
CA PRO A 180 18.29 15.56 -26.43
C PRO A 180 19.39 15.41 -25.36
N LYS A 181 20.66 15.38 -25.77
CA LYS A 181 21.79 15.24 -24.84
C LYS A 181 21.88 16.40 -23.84
N GLY A 182 21.68 17.62 -24.32
CA GLY A 182 21.57 18.82 -23.47
C GLY A 182 20.18 19.05 -22.88
N GLY A 183 19.24 18.10 -22.99
CA GLY A 183 17.83 18.28 -22.63
C GLY A 183 17.60 18.61 -21.16
N TRP A 184 18.47 18.11 -20.27
CA TRP A 184 18.47 18.44 -18.85
C TRP A 184 18.85 19.89 -18.57
N TYR A 185 19.54 20.57 -19.48
CA TYR A 185 19.89 21.99 -19.39
C TYR A 185 18.92 22.88 -20.15
N SER A 186 18.67 22.56 -21.43
CA SER A 186 17.83 23.37 -22.32
C SER A 186 16.36 23.33 -21.94
N GLY A 187 15.84 22.20 -21.45
CA GLY A 187 14.45 22.09 -21.01
C GLY A 187 14.07 23.13 -19.94
N PRO A 188 14.78 23.18 -18.80
CA PRO A 188 14.56 24.20 -17.77
C PRO A 188 14.88 25.62 -18.23
N ARG A 189 15.91 25.82 -19.06
CA ARG A 189 16.27 27.14 -19.60
C ARG A 189 15.14 27.72 -20.45
N ASP A 190 14.61 26.93 -21.37
CA ASP A 190 13.67 27.39 -22.38
C ASP A 190 12.24 27.52 -21.80
N THR A 191 11.89 26.69 -20.80
CA THR A 191 10.55 26.69 -20.19
C THR A 191 10.44 27.46 -18.87
N LEU A 192 11.58 27.76 -18.23
CA LEU A 192 11.66 28.28 -16.85
C LEU A 192 10.90 27.42 -15.82
N LYS A 193 10.74 26.13 -16.12
CA LYS A 193 10.11 25.12 -15.25
C LYS A 193 11.10 24.01 -14.95
N GLU A 194 10.88 23.32 -13.84
CA GLU A 194 11.60 22.07 -13.59
C GLU A 194 11.28 21.03 -14.66
N SER A 195 12.22 20.11 -14.88
CA SER A 195 12.09 19.04 -15.87
C SER A 195 12.62 17.74 -15.30
N VAL A 196 11.95 16.63 -15.62
CA VAL A 196 12.50 15.28 -15.48
C VAL A 196 12.81 14.79 -16.90
N LEU A 197 14.10 14.58 -17.18
CA LEU A 197 14.54 14.09 -18.48
C LEU A 197 14.20 12.60 -18.61
N ASP A 198 13.65 12.22 -19.75
CA ASP A 198 13.39 10.82 -20.07
C ASP A 198 14.69 9.98 -20.00
N PRO A 199 14.61 8.67 -19.74
CA PRO A 199 15.78 7.83 -19.50
C PRO A 199 16.85 7.94 -20.58
N ILE A 200 18.09 8.16 -20.16
CA ILE A 200 19.27 8.15 -21.06
C ILE A 200 20.23 7.04 -20.68
N PRO A 201 20.90 6.41 -21.66
CA PRO A 201 21.96 5.47 -21.37
C PRO A 201 23.20 6.24 -20.89
N TYR A 202 23.78 5.80 -19.78
CA TYR A 202 24.99 6.39 -19.22
C TYR A 202 25.97 5.32 -18.77
N VAL A 203 27.27 5.62 -18.86
CA VAL A 203 28.33 4.69 -18.46
C VAL A 203 28.92 5.15 -17.14
N VAL A 204 28.61 4.45 -16.05
CA VAL A 204 29.26 4.67 -14.75
C VAL A 204 30.35 3.61 -14.59
N GLN A 205 31.62 4.03 -14.60
CA GLN A 205 32.79 3.15 -14.41
C GLN A 205 32.79 1.89 -15.32
N GLY A 206 32.35 2.03 -16.57
CA GLY A 206 32.31 0.94 -17.56
C GLY A 206 31.03 0.09 -17.56
N LYS A 207 30.08 0.36 -16.66
CA LYS A 207 28.76 -0.30 -16.65
C LYS A 207 27.69 0.61 -17.25
N ASN A 208 26.93 0.09 -18.21
CA ASN A 208 25.76 0.77 -18.77
C ASN A 208 24.62 0.78 -17.73
N VAL A 209 24.17 1.97 -17.37
CA VAL A 209 23.01 2.22 -16.52
C VAL A 209 22.06 3.17 -17.22
N TRP A 210 20.80 3.16 -16.80
CA TRP A 210 19.82 4.12 -17.28
C TRP A 210 19.60 5.17 -16.19
N LEU A 211 19.74 6.43 -16.57
CA LEU A 211 19.59 7.56 -15.66
C LEU A 211 18.41 8.41 -16.07
N THR A 212 17.74 9.00 -15.08
CA THR A 212 16.87 10.14 -15.27
C THR A 212 17.44 11.34 -14.53
N THR A 213 17.39 12.49 -15.18
CA THR A 213 18.00 13.72 -14.68
C THR A 213 16.89 14.70 -14.30
N LEU A 214 16.88 15.12 -13.04
CA LEU A 214 15.87 16.02 -12.50
C LEU A 214 16.50 17.42 -12.34
N SER A 215 16.04 18.35 -13.17
CA SER A 215 16.59 19.69 -13.27
C SER A 215 15.61 20.74 -12.81
N VAL A 216 16.10 21.75 -12.08
CA VAL A 216 15.34 22.93 -11.68
C VAL A 216 16.09 24.20 -12.13
N PRO A 217 15.41 25.18 -12.76
CA PRO A 217 16.06 26.40 -13.21
C PRO A 217 16.35 27.34 -12.02
N ILE A 218 17.52 27.96 -12.04
CA ILE A 218 17.93 29.02 -11.12
C ILE A 218 17.46 30.33 -11.72
N VAL A 219 16.37 30.88 -11.19
CA VAL A 219 15.74 32.11 -11.71
C VAL A 219 15.66 33.15 -10.60
N SER A 220 16.15 34.36 -10.87
CA SER A 220 16.05 35.50 -9.96
C SER A 220 15.62 36.74 -10.73
N ASN A 221 14.59 37.46 -10.24
CA ASN A 221 13.98 38.61 -10.91
C ASN A 221 13.60 38.34 -12.39
N GLY A 222 13.09 37.14 -12.69
CA GLY A 222 12.70 36.73 -14.04
C GLY A 222 13.86 36.43 -15.00
N LYS A 223 15.11 36.57 -14.56
CA LYS A 223 16.31 36.21 -15.32
C LYS A 223 16.77 34.80 -14.96
N PHE A 224 17.05 34.00 -15.98
CA PHE A 224 17.66 32.69 -15.86
C PHE A 224 19.18 32.80 -15.66
N TYR A 225 19.71 32.10 -14.65
CA TYR A 225 21.14 32.10 -14.32
C TYR A 225 21.79 30.73 -14.52
N GLY A 226 21.02 29.66 -14.64
CA GLY A 226 21.52 28.31 -14.77
C GLY A 226 20.52 27.25 -14.33
N VAL A 227 21.01 26.02 -14.20
CA VAL A 227 20.26 24.86 -13.72
C VAL A 227 20.99 24.25 -12.53
N VAL A 228 20.23 23.68 -11.61
CA VAL A 228 20.73 22.76 -10.59
C VAL A 228 19.84 21.53 -10.56
N GLY A 229 20.41 20.38 -10.28
CA GLY A 229 19.64 19.14 -10.31
C GLY A 229 20.33 17.97 -9.62
N ALA A 230 19.65 16.84 -9.71
CA ALA A 230 20.12 15.56 -9.22
C ALA A 230 19.83 14.46 -10.25
N ASP A 231 20.73 13.49 -10.33
CA ASP A 231 20.57 12.30 -11.17
C ASP A 231 20.13 11.11 -10.33
N PHE A 232 19.27 10.30 -10.92
CA PHE A 232 18.69 9.11 -10.30
C PHE A 232 18.85 7.89 -11.19
N ASP A 233 19.34 6.79 -10.63
CA ASP A 233 19.35 5.46 -11.27
C ASP A 233 17.93 4.90 -11.29
N ILE A 234 17.41 4.61 -12.48
CA ILE A 234 16.05 4.07 -12.62
C ILE A 234 15.97 2.58 -12.24
N ALA A 235 17.06 1.94 -11.82
CA ALA A 235 17.07 0.55 -11.36
C ALA A 235 16.05 0.28 -10.24
N PHE A 236 15.75 1.26 -9.39
CA PHE A 236 14.69 1.09 -8.37
C PHE A 236 13.30 0.99 -9.01
N ILE A 237 13.03 1.73 -10.10
CA ILE A 237 11.77 1.68 -10.85
C ILE A 237 11.64 0.31 -11.52
N GLN A 238 12.76 -0.20 -12.06
CA GLN A 238 12.80 -1.54 -12.65
C GLN A 238 12.46 -2.62 -11.62
N LYS A 239 13.13 -2.62 -10.45
CA LYS A 239 12.85 -3.55 -9.35
C LYS A 239 11.41 -3.45 -8.86
N LEU A 240 10.86 -2.24 -8.77
CA LEU A 240 9.47 -2.04 -8.38
C LEU A 240 8.51 -2.66 -9.41
N SER A 241 8.79 -2.52 -10.71
CA SER A 241 7.97 -3.13 -11.76
C SER A 241 7.98 -4.66 -11.70
N GLU A 242 9.15 -5.27 -11.44
CA GLU A 242 9.31 -6.72 -11.25
C GLU A 242 8.54 -7.22 -10.03
N GLN A 243 8.65 -6.54 -8.89
CA GLN A 243 7.92 -6.87 -7.67
C GLN A 243 6.39 -6.77 -7.89
N MET A 244 5.93 -5.70 -8.54
CA MET A 244 4.51 -5.54 -8.86
C MET A 244 4.00 -6.65 -9.77
N SER A 245 4.78 -7.07 -10.76
CA SER A 245 4.41 -8.20 -11.62
C SER A 245 4.31 -9.50 -10.82
N ALA A 246 5.26 -9.77 -9.92
CA ALA A 246 5.24 -10.94 -9.05
C ALA A 246 3.97 -10.99 -8.17
N ASP A 247 3.58 -9.85 -7.59
CA ASP A 247 2.36 -9.70 -6.78
C ASP A 247 1.08 -9.91 -7.62
N LEU A 248 1.12 -9.62 -8.92
CA LEU A 248 -0.01 -9.74 -9.84
C LEU A 248 -0.17 -11.17 -10.39
N TYR A 249 -1.03 -11.94 -9.72
CA TYR A 249 -1.42 -13.29 -10.14
C TYR A 249 -0.21 -14.24 -10.31
N GLY A 250 0.80 -14.08 -9.44
CA GLY A 250 2.01 -14.90 -9.44
C GLY A 250 2.92 -14.66 -10.65
N GLY A 251 3.12 -13.41 -11.05
CA GLY A 251 3.97 -13.06 -12.20
C GLY A 251 3.28 -13.07 -13.56
N LYS A 252 1.96 -13.28 -13.61
CA LYS A 252 1.20 -13.37 -14.86
C LYS A 252 0.76 -12.00 -15.41
N GLY A 253 0.81 -10.96 -14.59
CA GLY A 253 0.65 -9.58 -15.02
C GLY A 253 1.97 -8.98 -15.51
N THR A 254 1.89 -8.08 -16.49
CA THR A 254 3.02 -7.24 -16.91
C THR A 254 2.84 -5.84 -16.36
N VAL A 255 3.93 -5.25 -15.90
CA VAL A 255 4.00 -3.88 -15.40
C VAL A 255 5.08 -3.14 -16.17
N SER A 256 4.72 -2.02 -16.77
CA SER A 256 5.62 -1.17 -17.55
C SER A 256 5.51 0.27 -17.04
N ILE A 257 6.63 0.98 -16.95
CA ILE A 257 6.63 2.41 -16.65
C ILE A 257 6.98 3.13 -17.94
N LEU A 258 6.16 4.10 -18.32
CA LEU A 258 6.22 4.78 -19.60
C LEU A 258 6.42 6.28 -19.39
N SER A 259 7.33 6.85 -20.17
CA SER A 259 7.69 8.25 -20.08
C SER A 259 6.75 9.14 -20.89
N ASN A 260 6.79 10.46 -20.64
CA ASN A 260 5.97 11.42 -21.35
C ASN A 260 6.28 11.52 -22.86
N GLN A 261 7.53 11.23 -23.24
CA GLN A 261 7.96 11.15 -24.65
C GLN A 261 7.61 9.80 -25.31
N GLY A 262 7.03 8.87 -24.55
CA GLY A 262 6.70 7.54 -25.04
C GLY A 262 7.92 6.62 -25.08
N LEU A 263 8.81 6.70 -24.11
CA LEU A 263 9.89 5.73 -23.91
C LEU A 263 9.54 4.76 -22.78
N VAL A 264 10.01 3.53 -22.89
CA VAL A 264 9.91 2.55 -21.79
C VAL A 264 10.97 2.91 -20.74
N VAL A 265 10.53 3.23 -19.53
CA VAL A 265 11.42 3.51 -18.38
C VAL A 265 11.80 2.22 -17.68
N ALA A 266 10.84 1.33 -17.50
CA ALA A 266 11.02 0.03 -16.87
C ALA A 266 9.96 -0.94 -17.42
N ASP A 267 10.30 -2.23 -17.45
CA ASP A 267 9.35 -3.27 -17.80
C ASP A 267 9.68 -4.55 -17.05
N SER A 268 8.67 -5.11 -16.37
CA SER A 268 8.79 -6.30 -15.54
C SER A 268 9.20 -7.58 -16.27
N GLN A 269 8.99 -7.67 -17.60
CA GLN A 269 9.28 -8.87 -18.39
C GLN A 269 10.26 -8.62 -19.54
N ARG A 270 10.32 -7.40 -20.05
CA ARG A 270 11.07 -7.00 -21.26
C ARG A 270 12.06 -5.88 -20.96
N THR A 271 13.07 -6.18 -20.14
CA THR A 271 14.14 -5.24 -19.77
C THR A 271 14.98 -4.78 -20.97
N ASP A 272 14.99 -5.55 -22.06
CA ASP A 272 15.62 -5.20 -23.34
C ASP A 272 14.96 -3.99 -24.04
N LEU A 273 13.72 -3.67 -23.67
CA LEU A 273 12.98 -2.55 -24.24
C LEU A 273 13.19 -1.21 -23.51
N ILE A 274 13.94 -1.20 -22.39
CA ILE A 274 14.20 0.05 -21.65
C ILE A 274 14.88 1.06 -22.60
N GLY A 275 14.35 2.29 -22.60
CA GLY A 275 14.73 3.38 -23.46
C GLY A 275 14.25 3.28 -24.91
N GLN A 276 13.54 2.22 -25.30
CA GLN A 276 12.94 2.12 -26.63
C GLN A 276 11.56 2.81 -26.68
N PRO A 277 11.08 3.19 -27.88
CA PRO A 277 9.73 3.72 -28.05
C PRO A 277 8.64 2.74 -27.60
N ILE A 278 7.59 3.25 -26.97
CA ILE A 278 6.37 2.53 -26.57
C ILE A 278 5.78 1.67 -27.71
N LYS A 279 5.96 2.08 -28.97
CA LYS A 279 5.54 1.30 -30.14
C LYS A 279 6.13 -0.12 -30.17
N ALA A 280 7.33 -0.33 -29.64
CA ALA A 280 7.94 -1.67 -29.55
C ALA A 280 7.21 -2.56 -28.52
N LEU A 281 6.58 -1.95 -27.51
CA LEU A 281 5.82 -2.63 -26.46
C LEU A 281 4.33 -2.83 -26.82
N LEU A 282 3.76 -1.86 -27.56
CA LEU A 282 2.34 -1.76 -27.90
C LEU A 282 2.13 -1.32 -29.37
N PRO A 283 2.44 -2.18 -30.35
CA PRO A 283 2.39 -1.79 -31.76
C PRO A 283 1.02 -1.26 -32.22
N ASP A 284 -0.06 -1.78 -31.63
CA ASP A 284 -1.44 -1.50 -32.06
C ASP A 284 -2.14 -0.38 -31.28
N SER A 285 -1.65 -0.02 -30.08
CA SER A 285 -2.32 0.91 -29.17
C SER A 285 -1.46 2.07 -28.65
N TRP A 286 -0.17 2.13 -29.03
CA TRP A 286 0.78 3.12 -28.50
C TRP A 286 0.32 4.58 -28.66
N GLU A 287 -0.34 4.95 -29.76
CA GLU A 287 -0.78 6.33 -30.01
C GLU A 287 -1.83 6.80 -28.99
N LYS A 288 -2.77 5.91 -28.63
CA LYS A 288 -3.78 6.20 -27.61
C LYS A 288 -3.08 6.35 -26.25
N VAL A 289 -2.27 5.36 -25.88
CA VAL A 289 -1.56 5.35 -24.60
C VAL A 289 -0.67 6.57 -24.44
N LEU A 290 0.08 6.96 -25.47
CA LEU A 290 0.92 8.15 -25.43
C LEU A 290 0.10 9.43 -25.23
N ARG A 291 -1.04 9.58 -25.91
CA ARG A 291 -1.92 10.74 -25.70
C ARG A 291 -2.49 10.79 -24.29
N ASP A 292 -2.85 9.65 -23.71
CA ASP A 292 -3.40 9.59 -22.35
C ASP A 292 -2.33 9.87 -21.30
N ILE A 293 -1.10 9.37 -21.50
CA ILE A 293 0.07 9.76 -20.69
C ILE A 293 0.27 11.27 -20.77
N GLN A 294 0.36 11.85 -21.97
CA GLN A 294 0.61 13.29 -22.14
C GLN A 294 -0.49 14.17 -21.56
N ALA A 295 -1.74 13.70 -21.57
CA ALA A 295 -2.88 14.38 -20.96
C ALA A 295 -3.00 14.13 -19.45
N GLY A 296 -2.20 13.24 -18.85
CA GLY A 296 -2.31 12.85 -17.46
C GLY A 296 -3.62 12.14 -17.13
N ARG A 297 -4.19 11.37 -18.06
CA ARG A 297 -5.44 10.62 -17.88
C ARG A 297 -5.14 9.18 -17.50
N GLY A 298 -5.69 8.75 -16.36
CA GLY A 298 -5.76 7.33 -16.01
C GLY A 298 -7.02 6.70 -16.60
N ASP A 299 -6.90 5.46 -17.05
CA ASP A 299 -8.02 4.68 -17.58
C ASP A 299 -7.79 3.19 -17.29
N GLY A 300 -8.88 2.45 -17.05
CA GLY A 300 -8.86 1.01 -16.86
C GLY A 300 -9.86 0.39 -17.81
N LEU A 301 -9.37 -0.34 -18.81
CA LEU A 301 -10.19 -0.87 -19.89
C LEU A 301 -9.78 -2.28 -20.30
N LEU A 302 -10.75 -3.03 -20.82
CA LEU A 302 -10.47 -4.25 -21.55
C LEU A 302 -10.06 -3.89 -22.99
N ASN A 303 -8.86 -4.28 -23.37
CA ASN A 303 -8.41 -4.15 -24.75
C ASN A 303 -9.00 -5.31 -25.58
N ALA A 304 -9.95 -5.00 -26.46
CA ALA A 304 -10.68 -5.99 -27.25
C ALA A 304 -9.79 -6.78 -28.23
N GLN A 305 -8.67 -6.21 -28.67
CA GLN A 305 -7.75 -6.86 -29.61
C GLN A 305 -6.82 -7.85 -28.90
N THR A 306 -6.23 -7.43 -27.77
CA THR A 306 -5.26 -8.24 -27.03
C THR A 306 -5.91 -9.14 -25.98
N GLN A 307 -7.20 -8.92 -25.67
CA GLN A 307 -7.92 -9.56 -24.56
C GLN A 307 -7.22 -9.36 -23.20
N ASN A 308 -6.44 -8.28 -23.06
CA ASN A 308 -5.83 -7.89 -21.80
C ASN A 308 -6.68 -6.86 -21.10
N ILE A 309 -6.79 -6.98 -19.77
CA ILE A 309 -7.17 -5.87 -18.92
C ILE A 309 -5.96 -4.96 -18.83
N GLU A 310 -6.12 -3.71 -19.30
CA GLU A 310 -5.08 -2.70 -19.33
C GLU A 310 -5.46 -1.54 -18.42
N VAL A 311 -4.60 -1.24 -17.45
CA VAL A 311 -4.78 -0.12 -16.52
C VAL A 311 -3.60 0.82 -16.66
N LEU A 312 -3.90 2.06 -17.03
CA LEU A 312 -2.94 3.15 -17.14
C LEU A 312 -3.14 4.10 -15.95
N MET A 313 -2.07 4.36 -15.21
CA MET A 313 -2.08 5.26 -14.07
C MET A 313 -0.99 6.32 -14.19
N PRO A 314 -1.33 7.61 -14.35
CA PRO A 314 -0.36 8.70 -14.44
C PRO A 314 0.48 8.85 -13.18
N ILE A 315 1.74 9.20 -13.36
CA ILE A 315 2.70 9.59 -12.34
C ILE A 315 2.97 11.07 -12.53
N ALA A 316 2.49 11.91 -11.62
CA ALA A 316 2.79 13.34 -11.66
C ALA A 316 4.26 13.57 -11.26
N LEU A 317 5.03 14.23 -12.13
CA LEU A 317 6.44 14.55 -11.87
C LEU A 317 6.57 16.02 -11.52
N GLY A 318 6.52 16.33 -10.23
CA GLY A 318 6.58 17.69 -9.69
C GLY A 318 5.74 18.70 -10.48
N ARG A 319 6.36 19.82 -10.85
CA ARG A 319 5.75 20.95 -11.58
C ARG A 319 6.12 20.97 -13.06
N THR A 320 6.53 19.82 -13.61
CA THR A 320 7.00 19.70 -15.00
C THR A 320 5.88 19.84 -16.03
N GLY A 321 4.66 19.43 -15.68
CA GLY A 321 3.55 19.27 -16.64
C GLY A 321 3.75 18.11 -17.63
N LYS A 322 4.72 17.22 -17.37
CA LYS A 322 5.07 16.06 -18.22
C LYS A 322 4.99 14.77 -17.41
N PRO A 323 3.78 14.26 -17.12
CA PRO A 323 3.63 13.06 -16.32
C PRO A 323 4.17 11.82 -17.05
N TRP A 324 4.66 10.87 -16.27
CA TRP A 324 4.88 9.49 -16.72
C TRP A 324 3.63 8.66 -16.42
N ALA A 325 3.65 7.36 -16.68
CA ALA A 325 2.58 6.47 -16.25
C ALA A 325 3.06 5.06 -15.94
N VAL A 326 2.34 4.39 -15.03
CA VAL A 326 2.38 2.94 -14.88
C VAL A 326 1.32 2.34 -15.82
N LEU A 327 1.72 1.37 -16.61
CA LEU A 327 0.83 0.54 -17.42
C LEU A 327 0.88 -0.88 -16.88
N ILE A 328 -0.27 -1.39 -16.42
CA ILE A 328 -0.45 -2.79 -16.03
C ILE A 328 -1.26 -3.48 -17.11
N ARG A 329 -0.78 -4.63 -17.61
CA ARG A 329 -1.54 -5.48 -18.53
C ARG A 329 -1.64 -6.88 -17.97
N LEU A 330 -2.86 -7.39 -17.87
CA LEU A 330 -3.15 -8.71 -17.33
C LEU A 330 -4.08 -9.46 -18.29
N PRO A 331 -3.72 -10.68 -18.74
CA PRO A 331 -4.58 -11.43 -19.65
C PRO A 331 -5.93 -11.75 -19.02
N LYS A 332 -7.03 -11.43 -19.72
CA LYS A 332 -8.40 -11.71 -19.24
C LYS A 332 -8.60 -13.17 -18.88
N ALA A 333 -8.00 -14.10 -19.63
CA ALA A 333 -8.07 -15.53 -19.34
C ALA A 333 -7.48 -15.91 -17.97
N VAL A 334 -6.45 -15.21 -17.48
CA VAL A 334 -5.86 -15.45 -16.15
C VAL A 334 -6.84 -15.01 -15.07
N VAL A 335 -7.44 -13.83 -15.23
CA VAL A 335 -8.42 -13.26 -14.30
C VAL A 335 -9.70 -14.08 -14.26
N MET A 336 -10.21 -14.46 -15.43
CA MET A 336 -11.47 -15.18 -15.58
C MET A 336 -11.33 -16.68 -15.29
N SER A 337 -10.14 -17.20 -15.01
CA SER A 337 -9.89 -18.64 -14.86
C SER A 337 -10.84 -19.31 -13.84
N GLN A 338 -11.13 -18.64 -12.73
CA GLN A 338 -12.09 -19.13 -11.72
C GLN A 338 -13.54 -19.04 -12.19
N ALA A 339 -13.91 -17.96 -12.89
CA ALA A 339 -15.27 -17.79 -13.45
C ALA A 339 -15.56 -18.82 -14.55
N ILE A 340 -14.57 -19.10 -15.40
CA ILE A 340 -14.65 -20.12 -16.46
C ILE A 340 -14.78 -21.53 -15.85
N ALA A 341 -14.04 -21.84 -14.78
CA ALA A 341 -14.18 -23.11 -14.07
C ALA A 341 -15.58 -23.29 -13.46
N LEU A 342 -16.14 -22.23 -12.88
CA LEU A 342 -17.51 -22.23 -12.37
C LEU A 342 -18.56 -22.43 -13.49
N GLU A 343 -18.39 -21.77 -14.63
CA GLU A 343 -19.26 -21.94 -15.80
C GLU A 343 -19.26 -23.40 -16.30
N GLN A 344 -18.09 -24.04 -16.36
CA GLN A 344 -17.96 -25.45 -16.73
C GLN A 344 -18.65 -26.38 -15.73
N GLU A 345 -18.57 -26.10 -14.42
CA GLU A 345 -19.26 -26.88 -13.40
C GLU A 345 -20.79 -26.71 -13.46
N LEU A 346 -21.28 -25.49 -13.70
CA LEU A 346 -22.71 -25.20 -13.86
C LEU A 346 -23.30 -25.92 -15.08
N GLN A 347 -22.59 -25.92 -16.21
CA GLN A 347 -22.98 -26.65 -17.42
C GLN A 347 -23.10 -28.16 -17.18
N ALA A 348 -22.13 -28.76 -16.49
CA ALA A 348 -22.14 -30.18 -16.18
C ALA A 348 -23.34 -30.58 -15.31
N ARG A 349 -23.68 -29.76 -14.29
CA ARG A 349 -24.84 -30.01 -13.41
C ARG A 349 -26.17 -29.76 -14.12
N SER A 350 -26.25 -28.74 -14.98
CA SER A 350 -27.45 -28.35 -15.76
C SER A 350 -27.92 -29.46 -16.70
N LEU A 351 -26.99 -30.16 -17.37
CA LEU A 351 -27.32 -31.28 -18.27
C LEU A 351 -27.95 -32.46 -17.50
N SER A 352 -27.37 -32.82 -16.35
CA SER A 352 -27.88 -33.89 -15.49
C SER A 352 -29.30 -33.60 -14.99
N ASN A 353 -29.56 -32.37 -14.53
CA ASN A 353 -30.87 -31.96 -14.04
C ASN A 353 -31.94 -31.93 -15.16
N SER A 354 -31.55 -31.52 -16.37
CA SER A 354 -32.46 -31.46 -17.53
C SER A 354 -32.93 -32.86 -17.97
N ILE A 355 -32.06 -33.87 -17.93
CA ILE A 355 -32.40 -35.26 -18.27
C ILE A 355 -33.39 -35.85 -17.26
N TRP A 356 -33.18 -35.58 -15.98
CA TRP A 356 -34.10 -36.02 -14.93
C TRP A 356 -35.48 -35.37 -15.02
N GLN A 357 -35.55 -34.07 -15.32
CA GLN A 357 -36.81 -33.33 -15.41
C GLN A 357 -37.70 -33.81 -16.57
N VAL A 358 -37.12 -34.10 -17.74
CA VAL A 358 -37.85 -34.62 -18.90
C VAL A 358 -38.36 -36.04 -18.63
N SER A 359 -37.55 -36.87 -17.98
CA SER A 359 -37.89 -38.27 -17.68
C SER A 359 -39.08 -38.38 -16.72
N VAL A 360 -39.10 -37.57 -15.66
CA VAL A 360 -40.19 -37.56 -14.66
C VAL A 360 -41.50 -37.02 -15.27
N GLY A 361 -41.43 -35.97 -16.11
CA GLY A 361 -42.62 -35.38 -16.73
C GLY A 361 -43.34 -36.31 -17.71
N LEU A 362 -42.60 -37.13 -18.45
CA LEU A 362 -43.14 -38.04 -19.47
C LEU A 362 -43.92 -39.23 -18.84
N VAL A 363 -43.43 -39.72 -17.70
CA VAL A 363 -44.07 -40.81 -16.94
C VAL A 363 -45.41 -40.37 -16.34
N ILE A 364 -45.51 -39.15 -15.83
CA ILE A 364 -46.72 -38.62 -15.16
C ILE A 364 -47.86 -38.42 -16.18
N SER A 365 -47.58 -37.94 -17.39
CA SER A 365 -48.61 -37.68 -18.40
C SER A 365 -49.24 -38.95 -18.98
N LEU A 366 -48.50 -40.07 -19.06
CA LEU A 366 -49.02 -41.35 -19.54
C LEU A 366 -50.01 -42.00 -18.57
N LEU A 367 -49.79 -41.84 -17.27
CA LEU A 367 -50.66 -42.41 -16.23
C LEU A 367 -52.01 -41.68 -16.10
N ALA A 368 -52.05 -40.37 -16.38
CA ALA A 368 -53.26 -39.55 -16.27
C ALA A 368 -54.29 -39.81 -17.40
N LEU A 369 -53.84 -40.16 -18.61
CA LEU A 369 -54.70 -40.45 -19.77
C LEU A 369 -55.47 -41.79 -19.63
N ALA A 370 -54.88 -42.78 -18.97
CA ALA A 370 -55.50 -44.08 -18.74
C ALA A 370 -56.66 -44.04 -17.74
N ALA A 371 -56.57 -43.14 -16.74
CA ALA A 371 -57.58 -43.00 -15.69
C ALA A 371 -58.91 -42.37 -16.18
N LEU A 372 -58.84 -41.49 -17.18
CA LEU A 372 -60.01 -40.72 -17.69
C LEU A 372 -60.96 -41.56 -18.56
N TRP A 373 -60.46 -42.61 -19.20
CA TRP A 373 -61.24 -43.47 -20.11
C TRP A 373 -62.18 -44.43 -19.37
N TYR A 374 -61.78 -44.86 -18.17
CA TYR A 374 -62.43 -45.91 -17.40
C TYR A 374 -63.68 -45.42 -16.62
N ALA A 375 -63.73 -44.14 -16.25
CA ALA A 375 -64.76 -43.61 -15.34
C ALA A 375 -66.14 -43.37 -15.98
N ALA A 376 -66.26 -43.33 -17.32
CA ALA A 376 -67.45 -42.81 -18.00
C ALA A 376 -68.45 -43.86 -18.51
N ALA A 377 -68.16 -45.16 -18.39
CA ALA A 377 -68.97 -46.22 -19.03
C ALA A 377 -70.01 -46.91 -18.13
N LYS A 378 -70.05 -46.64 -16.82
CA LYS A 378 -70.75 -47.53 -15.84
C LYS A 378 -71.96 -46.95 -15.09
N ILE A 379 -72.50 -45.78 -15.47
CA ILE A 379 -73.33 -44.97 -14.52
C ILE A 379 -74.88 -45.02 -14.70
N VAL A 380 -75.52 -45.55 -15.75
CA VAL A 380 -76.89 -45.01 -16.06
C VAL A 380 -78.13 -45.87 -15.72
N GLY A 381 -78.08 -47.15 -15.36
CA GLY A 381 -79.32 -47.96 -15.22
C GLY A 381 -79.66 -48.49 -13.81
N PRO A 382 -78.93 -49.48 -13.27
CA PRO A 382 -79.34 -50.23 -12.07
C PRO A 382 -79.21 -49.47 -10.75
N ILE A 383 -78.78 -48.20 -10.81
CA ILE A 383 -78.24 -47.41 -9.69
C ILE A 383 -79.30 -46.93 -8.69
N ARG A 384 -80.59 -46.90 -9.06
CA ARG A 384 -81.61 -46.24 -8.24
C ARG A 384 -82.13 -47.07 -7.05
N GLU A 385 -82.10 -48.40 -7.13
CA GLU A 385 -82.57 -49.28 -6.04
C GLU A 385 -81.43 -49.77 -5.14
N ALA A 386 -80.24 -49.99 -5.68
CA ALA A 386 -79.03 -50.18 -4.87
C ALA A 386 -78.63 -48.93 -4.08
N ALA A 387 -79.02 -47.73 -4.52
CA ALA A 387 -78.81 -46.47 -3.77
C ALA A 387 -79.46 -46.48 -2.37
N ALA A 388 -80.53 -47.23 -2.16
CA ALA A 388 -81.21 -47.30 -0.86
C ALA A 388 -80.47 -48.19 0.17
N LEU A 389 -79.85 -49.30 -0.25
CA LEU A 389 -78.94 -50.07 0.62
C LEU A 389 -77.57 -49.36 0.75
N ALA A 390 -77.10 -48.71 -0.31
CA ALA A 390 -75.90 -47.87 -0.24
C ALA A 390 -76.05 -46.70 0.74
N ALA A 391 -77.26 -46.16 0.96
CA ALA A 391 -77.53 -45.14 1.97
C ALA A 391 -77.39 -45.63 3.42
N THR A 392 -77.60 -46.93 3.68
CA THR A 392 -77.36 -47.53 5.00
C THR A 392 -75.89 -47.90 5.21
N ILE A 393 -75.22 -48.38 4.16
CA ILE A 393 -73.76 -48.55 4.14
C ILE A 393 -73.03 -47.20 4.23
N SER A 394 -73.57 -46.11 3.66
CA SER A 394 -72.99 -44.76 3.74
C SER A 394 -73.13 -44.09 5.11
N LEU A 395 -73.98 -44.63 5.99
CA LEU A 395 -74.09 -44.21 7.39
C LEU A 395 -73.13 -44.97 8.32
N GLY A 396 -72.28 -45.84 7.77
CA GLY A 396 -71.28 -46.61 8.51
C GLY A 396 -71.79 -47.92 9.14
N ASP A 397 -73.03 -48.32 8.84
CA ASP A 397 -73.63 -49.56 9.36
C ASP A 397 -73.49 -50.71 8.34
N PHE A 398 -72.45 -51.53 8.51
CA PHE A 398 -72.16 -52.69 7.66
C PHE A 398 -72.87 -53.99 8.11
N SER A 399 -73.88 -53.92 8.97
CA SER A 399 -74.56 -55.11 9.54
C SER A 399 -75.76 -55.63 8.72
N ARG A 400 -76.32 -54.82 7.80
CA ARG A 400 -77.50 -55.19 7.00
C ARG A 400 -77.15 -55.96 5.72
N ARG A 401 -78.07 -56.82 5.24
CA ARG A 401 -77.93 -57.64 4.03
C ARG A 401 -79.21 -57.60 3.17
N LEU A 402 -79.08 -57.62 1.84
CA LEU A 402 -80.22 -57.76 0.90
C LEU A 402 -80.62 -59.23 0.69
N VAL A 403 -81.91 -59.51 0.50
CA VAL A 403 -82.43 -60.85 0.16
C VAL A 403 -82.51 -60.99 -1.36
N GLN A 404 -81.74 -61.93 -1.91
CA GLN A 404 -81.59 -62.15 -3.34
C GLN A 404 -82.83 -62.84 -3.93
N LYS A 405 -83.46 -62.23 -4.96
CA LYS A 405 -84.64 -62.79 -5.66
C LYS A 405 -84.58 -62.76 -7.19
N SER A 406 -83.50 -62.25 -7.79
CA SER A 406 -83.27 -62.28 -9.25
C SER A 406 -81.87 -62.83 -9.55
N GLU A 407 -81.68 -63.42 -10.73
CA GLU A 407 -80.37 -63.93 -11.24
C GLU A 407 -79.76 -63.00 -12.31
N ASP A 408 -80.32 -61.80 -12.49
CA ASP A 408 -79.81 -60.74 -13.38
C ASP A 408 -78.81 -59.78 -12.67
N GLU A 409 -78.37 -58.72 -13.36
CA GLU A 409 -77.38 -57.75 -12.82
C GLU A 409 -77.85 -57.01 -11.56
N VAL A 410 -79.14 -56.98 -11.24
CA VAL A 410 -79.70 -56.43 -9.98
C VAL A 410 -79.65 -57.48 -8.86
N GLY A 411 -79.81 -58.75 -9.22
CA GLY A 411 -79.53 -59.92 -8.40
C GLY A 411 -78.05 -60.09 -8.04
N GLN A 412 -77.15 -59.86 -8.99
CA GLN A 412 -75.69 -59.77 -8.77
C GLN A 412 -75.31 -58.53 -7.96
N LEU A 413 -75.99 -57.38 -8.15
CA LEU A 413 -75.79 -56.17 -7.35
C LEU A 413 -76.17 -56.38 -5.87
N SER A 414 -77.21 -57.15 -5.59
CA SER A 414 -77.63 -57.49 -4.22
C SER A 414 -76.64 -58.45 -3.53
N ALA A 415 -76.06 -59.41 -4.26
CA ALA A 415 -74.97 -60.26 -3.76
C ALA A 415 -73.65 -59.47 -3.61
N ALA A 416 -73.31 -58.63 -4.59
CA ALA A 416 -72.13 -57.77 -4.57
C ALA A 416 -72.18 -56.72 -3.47
N LEU A 417 -73.35 -56.20 -3.09
CA LEU A 417 -73.51 -55.30 -1.93
C LEU A 417 -73.29 -56.03 -0.59
N ASN A 418 -73.60 -57.33 -0.50
CA ASN A 418 -73.28 -58.17 0.65
C ASN A 418 -71.76 -58.47 0.72
N ASP A 419 -71.12 -58.84 -0.41
CA ASP A 419 -69.67 -59.03 -0.53
C ASP A 419 -68.88 -57.72 -0.30
N MET A 420 -69.43 -56.58 -0.73
CA MET A 420 -68.91 -55.24 -0.49
C MET A 420 -68.91 -54.92 1.01
N SER A 421 -69.97 -55.28 1.73
CA SER A 421 -70.04 -55.12 3.18
C SER A 421 -68.93 -55.92 3.91
N GLU A 422 -68.63 -57.13 3.42
CA GLU A 422 -67.53 -57.96 3.96
C GLU A 422 -66.14 -57.43 3.60
N SER A 423 -65.95 -56.94 2.36
CA SER A 423 -64.71 -56.29 1.92
C SER A 423 -64.45 -54.98 2.68
N LEU A 424 -65.48 -54.18 2.94
CA LEU A 424 -65.38 -52.95 3.73
C LEU A 424 -65.01 -53.25 5.19
N GLN A 425 -65.56 -54.30 5.80
CA GLN A 425 -65.13 -54.75 7.13
C GLN A 425 -63.66 -55.21 7.18
N ARG A 426 -63.14 -55.84 6.11
CA ARG A 426 -61.70 -56.15 5.99
C ARG A 426 -60.85 -54.87 5.90
N GLN A 427 -61.31 -53.87 5.15
CA GLN A 427 -60.60 -52.60 4.99
C GLN A 427 -60.65 -51.73 6.24
N VAL A 428 -61.74 -51.80 7.04
CA VAL A 428 -61.80 -51.21 8.39
C VAL A 428 -60.70 -51.78 9.27
N ARG A 429 -60.46 -53.10 9.26
CA ARG A 429 -59.33 -53.71 10.02
C ARG A 429 -57.95 -53.25 9.55
N VAL A 430 -57.78 -52.96 8.26
CA VAL A 430 -56.53 -52.37 7.74
C VAL A 430 -56.38 -50.93 8.22
N ALA A 431 -57.44 -50.13 8.19
CA ALA A 431 -57.43 -48.77 8.72
C ALA A 431 -57.20 -48.72 10.24
N GLU A 432 -57.77 -49.67 11.00
CA GLU A 432 -57.49 -49.87 12.43
C GLU A 432 -56.01 -50.15 12.67
N ARG A 433 -55.41 -51.10 11.95
CA ARG A 433 -53.97 -51.39 12.05
C ARG A 433 -53.08 -50.20 11.69
N ILE A 434 -53.43 -49.42 10.67
CA ILE A 434 -52.71 -48.18 10.33
C ILE A 434 -52.85 -47.15 11.47
N SER A 435 -54.04 -47.05 12.09
CA SER A 435 -54.26 -46.16 13.24
C SER A 435 -53.51 -46.59 14.50
N GLU A 436 -53.22 -47.89 14.63
CA GLU A 436 -52.38 -48.48 15.69
C GLU A 436 -50.86 -48.33 15.38
N GLY A 437 -50.50 -47.76 14.22
CA GLY A 437 -49.12 -47.49 13.83
C GLY A 437 -48.42 -48.63 13.09
N ASP A 438 -49.15 -49.66 12.66
CA ASP A 438 -48.62 -50.75 11.83
C ASP A 438 -48.61 -50.32 10.36
N LEU A 439 -47.43 -49.93 9.84
CA LEU A 439 -47.22 -49.54 8.44
C LEU A 439 -46.47 -50.63 7.64
N ASP A 440 -46.14 -51.75 8.28
CA ASP A 440 -45.49 -52.93 7.71
C ASP A 440 -46.52 -54.01 7.39
N LEU A 441 -47.66 -53.56 6.86
CA LEU A 441 -48.76 -54.41 6.46
C LEU A 441 -48.92 -54.39 4.94
N GLU A 442 -49.32 -55.53 4.41
CA GLU A 442 -49.64 -55.69 3.00
C GLU A 442 -51.15 -55.50 2.82
N VAL A 443 -51.52 -54.45 2.08
CA VAL A 443 -52.92 -54.20 1.76
C VAL A 443 -53.33 -55.17 0.66
N ARG A 444 -53.99 -56.27 1.06
CA ARG A 444 -54.53 -57.24 0.10
C ARG A 444 -55.71 -56.63 -0.64
N LEU A 445 -55.53 -56.38 -1.92
CA LEU A 445 -56.58 -55.87 -2.80
C LEU A 445 -57.63 -56.95 -3.02
N SER A 446 -58.90 -56.64 -2.74
CA SER A 446 -60.02 -57.56 -3.02
C SER A 446 -60.22 -57.76 -4.53
N SER A 447 -59.69 -56.85 -5.37
CA SER A 447 -59.64 -56.99 -6.83
C SER A 447 -58.63 -56.01 -7.47
N PRO A 448 -58.26 -56.17 -8.75
CA PRO A 448 -57.46 -55.19 -9.50
C PRO A 448 -58.05 -53.78 -9.56
N HIS A 449 -59.33 -53.60 -9.20
CA HIS A 449 -60.05 -52.32 -9.18
C HIS A 449 -60.45 -51.86 -7.76
N ASP A 450 -59.92 -52.48 -6.71
CA ASP A 450 -60.17 -52.09 -5.31
C ASP A 450 -59.60 -50.69 -5.00
N THR A 451 -60.40 -49.65 -5.21
CA THR A 451 -59.99 -48.24 -5.05
C THR A 451 -59.72 -47.85 -3.61
N LEU A 452 -60.47 -48.39 -2.64
CA LEU A 452 -60.22 -48.16 -1.22
C LEU A 452 -58.97 -48.91 -0.77
N GLY A 453 -58.77 -50.16 -1.18
CA GLY A 453 -57.52 -50.89 -0.98
C GLY A 453 -56.30 -50.17 -1.58
N LYS A 454 -56.38 -49.70 -2.83
CA LYS A 454 -55.31 -48.90 -3.46
C LYS A 454 -55.05 -47.55 -2.76
N SER A 455 -56.10 -46.92 -2.23
CA SER A 455 -55.95 -45.66 -1.49
C SER A 455 -55.30 -45.90 -0.12
N LEU A 456 -55.67 -46.98 0.57
CA LEU A 456 -55.02 -47.43 1.81
C LEU A 456 -53.56 -47.84 1.55
N GLU A 457 -53.27 -48.54 0.44
CA GLU A 457 -51.90 -48.87 0.01
C GLU A 457 -51.08 -47.61 -0.25
N LYS A 458 -51.62 -46.64 -0.97
CA LYS A 458 -50.97 -45.34 -1.20
C LYS A 458 -50.77 -44.54 0.09
N MET A 459 -51.73 -44.60 1.01
CA MET A 459 -51.62 -43.98 2.34
C MET A 459 -50.49 -44.63 3.15
N VAL A 460 -50.41 -45.96 3.20
CA VAL A 460 -49.31 -46.69 3.83
C VAL A 460 -47.97 -46.31 3.18
N SER A 461 -47.90 -46.23 1.85
CA SER A 461 -46.68 -45.80 1.14
C SER A 461 -46.26 -44.38 1.49
N ASN A 462 -47.19 -43.42 1.48
CA ASN A 462 -46.90 -42.02 1.80
C ASN A 462 -46.49 -41.86 3.27
N LEU A 463 -47.17 -42.55 4.19
CA LEU A 463 -46.83 -42.54 5.61
C LEU A 463 -45.47 -43.19 5.86
N ASN A 464 -45.13 -44.30 5.18
CA ASN A 464 -43.79 -44.89 5.23
C ASN A 464 -42.73 -43.87 4.76
N GLN A 465 -42.96 -43.18 3.65
CA GLN A 465 -42.04 -42.16 3.13
C GLN A 465 -41.88 -40.99 4.11
N LEU A 466 -42.97 -40.42 4.61
CA LEU A 466 -42.94 -39.31 5.57
C LEU A 466 -42.21 -39.69 6.86
N ILE A 467 -42.53 -40.86 7.45
CA ILE A 467 -41.87 -41.31 8.68
C ILE A 467 -40.37 -41.54 8.44
N SER A 468 -39.99 -42.08 7.27
CA SER A 468 -38.59 -42.27 6.87
C SER A 468 -37.85 -40.94 6.69
N GLU A 469 -38.43 -39.97 5.97
CA GLU A 469 -37.86 -38.62 5.79
C GLU A 469 -37.65 -37.90 7.13
N VAL A 470 -38.62 -38.02 8.04
CA VAL A 470 -38.55 -37.43 9.37
C VAL A 470 -37.51 -38.13 10.26
N GLN A 471 -37.37 -39.46 10.16
CA GLN A 471 -36.31 -40.21 10.86
C GLN A 471 -34.90 -39.82 10.37
N ILE A 472 -34.71 -39.66 9.06
CA ILE A 472 -33.45 -39.18 8.47
C ILE A 472 -33.16 -37.76 8.98
N SER A 473 -34.15 -36.87 8.94
CA SER A 473 -34.01 -35.48 9.41
C SER A 473 -33.66 -35.42 10.89
N ALA A 474 -34.30 -36.22 11.75
CA ALA A 474 -33.97 -36.28 13.18
C ALA A 474 -32.52 -36.76 13.42
N THR A 475 -32.06 -37.75 12.65
CA THR A 475 -30.68 -38.25 12.72
C THR A 475 -29.67 -37.17 12.31
N GLN A 476 -30.00 -36.40 11.27
CA GLN A 476 -29.19 -35.28 10.82
C GLN A 476 -29.15 -34.16 11.88
N ILE A 477 -30.28 -33.84 12.54
CA ILE A 477 -30.32 -32.86 13.64
C ILE A 477 -29.42 -33.29 14.80
N THR A 478 -29.45 -34.57 15.20
CA THR A 478 -28.55 -35.09 16.24
C THR A 478 -27.08 -34.94 15.83
N GLY A 479 -26.73 -35.29 14.59
CA GLY A 479 -25.37 -35.14 14.06
C GLY A 479 -24.89 -33.68 14.01
N SER A 480 -25.72 -32.77 13.47
CA SER A 480 -25.41 -31.34 13.44
C SER A 480 -25.32 -30.73 14.83
N SER A 481 -26.15 -31.17 15.78
CA SER A 481 -26.09 -30.70 17.18
C SER A 481 -24.80 -31.14 17.87
N ALA A 482 -24.31 -32.34 17.60
CA ALA A 482 -23.01 -32.79 18.08
C ALA A 482 -21.88 -31.91 17.52
N GLN A 483 -21.91 -31.60 16.22
CA GLN A 483 -20.95 -30.68 15.61
C GLN A 483 -20.99 -29.28 16.21
N VAL A 484 -22.18 -28.73 16.48
CA VAL A 484 -22.33 -27.42 17.15
C VAL A 484 -21.75 -27.45 18.57
N THR A 485 -21.91 -28.56 19.29
CA THR A 485 -21.33 -28.73 20.63
C THR A 485 -19.80 -28.72 20.57
N ASP A 486 -19.19 -29.49 19.65
CA ASP A 486 -17.73 -29.53 19.47
C ASP A 486 -17.16 -28.17 19.04
N LEU A 487 -17.85 -27.47 18.13
CA LEU A 487 -17.49 -26.11 17.71
C LEU A 487 -17.60 -25.12 18.86
N SER A 488 -18.64 -25.23 19.69
CA SER A 488 -18.80 -24.38 20.88
C SER A 488 -17.65 -24.62 21.85
N GLN A 489 -17.31 -25.88 22.16
CA GLN A 489 -16.17 -26.19 23.03
C GLN A 489 -14.87 -25.59 22.49
N SER A 490 -14.60 -25.77 21.19
CA SER A 490 -13.43 -25.19 20.53
C SER A 490 -13.40 -23.66 20.61
N LEU A 491 -14.57 -23.00 20.49
CA LEU A 491 -14.69 -21.56 20.65
C LEU A 491 -14.43 -21.13 22.10
N SER A 492 -14.88 -21.90 23.09
CA SER A 492 -14.63 -21.65 24.52
C SER A 492 -13.14 -21.74 24.84
N ASP A 493 -12.48 -22.79 24.34
CA ASP A 493 -11.04 -22.99 24.52
C ASP A 493 -10.25 -21.87 23.81
N GLY A 494 -10.67 -21.48 22.60
CA GLY A 494 -10.11 -20.34 21.88
C GLY A 494 -10.29 -19.00 22.61
N ALA A 495 -11.45 -18.76 23.20
CA ALA A 495 -11.71 -17.57 24.02
C ALA A 495 -10.85 -17.56 25.29
N SER A 496 -10.65 -18.72 25.95
CA SER A 496 -9.78 -18.83 27.12
C SER A 496 -8.32 -18.53 26.78
N ASN A 497 -7.82 -19.04 25.64
CA ASN A 497 -6.47 -18.73 25.16
C ASN A 497 -6.31 -17.25 24.81
N SER A 498 -7.33 -16.65 24.18
CA SER A 498 -7.36 -15.21 23.91
C SER A 498 -7.31 -14.38 25.19
N ALA A 499 -8.06 -14.75 26.23
CA ALA A 499 -8.04 -14.05 27.52
C ALA A 499 -6.64 -14.07 28.18
N SER A 500 -5.95 -15.20 28.10
CA SER A 500 -4.55 -15.30 28.55
C SER A 500 -3.63 -14.36 27.76
N SER A 501 -3.78 -14.33 26.43
CA SER A 501 -2.98 -13.48 25.55
C SER A 501 -3.24 -11.99 25.82
N ILE A 502 -4.51 -11.61 26.06
CA ILE A 502 -4.90 -10.24 26.42
C ILE A 502 -4.27 -9.83 27.75
N THR A 503 -4.22 -10.73 28.73
CA THR A 503 -3.58 -10.48 30.03
C THR A 503 -2.08 -10.19 29.86
N GLU A 504 -1.39 -10.99 29.04
CA GLU A 504 0.04 -10.79 28.75
C GLU A 504 0.29 -9.47 27.99
N ILE A 505 -0.52 -9.17 26.97
CA ILE A 505 -0.43 -7.92 26.23
C ILE A 505 -0.69 -6.72 27.16
N SER A 506 -1.66 -6.80 28.05
CA SER A 506 -1.97 -5.74 29.02
C SER A 506 -0.80 -5.45 29.97
N ALA A 507 -0.09 -6.49 30.40
CA ALA A 507 1.12 -6.34 31.21
C ALA A 507 2.24 -5.63 30.43
N VAL A 508 2.49 -6.03 29.19
CA VAL A 508 3.47 -5.38 28.30
C VAL A 508 3.09 -3.92 28.03
N MET A 509 1.81 -3.64 27.79
CA MET A 509 1.30 -2.29 27.57
C MET A 509 1.52 -1.38 28.77
N THR A 510 1.29 -1.89 29.99
CA THR A 510 1.55 -1.15 31.22
C THR A 510 3.04 -0.85 31.38
N GLN A 511 3.91 -1.82 31.08
CA GLN A 511 5.36 -1.63 31.11
C GLN A 511 5.82 -0.61 30.06
N MET A 512 5.30 -0.68 28.84
CA MET A 512 5.58 0.31 27.79
C MET A 512 5.14 1.71 28.21
N ALA A 513 3.95 1.85 28.81
CA ALA A 513 3.45 3.15 29.26
C ALA A 513 4.35 3.76 30.35
N ALA A 514 4.89 2.93 31.26
CA ALA A 514 5.88 3.36 32.23
C ALA A 514 7.18 3.82 31.54
N GLN A 515 7.73 3.01 30.63
CA GLN A 515 8.96 3.32 29.91
C GLN A 515 8.83 4.61 29.07
N THR A 516 7.68 4.82 28.43
CA THR A 516 7.42 6.04 27.66
C THR A 516 7.36 7.28 28.55
N ARG A 517 6.79 7.20 29.76
CA ARG A 517 6.84 8.29 30.73
C ARG A 517 8.26 8.57 31.20
N ASP A 518 9.05 7.53 31.44
CA ASP A 518 10.46 7.68 31.82
C ASP A 518 11.29 8.33 30.70
N ASN A 519 11.02 7.97 29.44
CA ASN A 519 11.66 8.60 28.28
C ASN A 519 11.31 10.10 28.20
N ALA A 520 10.06 10.47 28.41
CA ALA A 520 9.65 11.88 28.46
C ALA A 520 10.35 12.64 29.60
N ALA A 521 10.42 12.05 30.79
CA ALA A 521 11.13 12.64 31.93
C ALA A 521 12.64 12.81 31.66
N ASN A 522 13.28 11.79 31.08
CA ASN A 522 14.69 11.82 30.71
C ASN A 522 14.97 12.85 29.61
N ALA A 523 14.07 12.99 28.63
CA ALA A 523 14.17 14.03 27.62
C ALA A 523 14.11 15.41 28.27
N LYS A 524 13.13 15.69 29.15
CA LYS A 524 13.06 16.97 29.86
C LYS A 524 14.36 17.27 30.63
N LYS A 525 14.93 16.28 31.34
CA LYS A 525 16.19 16.44 32.07
C LYS A 525 17.38 16.72 31.14
N ALA A 526 17.45 16.05 29.99
CA ALA A 526 18.49 16.28 28.99
C ALA A 526 18.38 17.68 28.36
N ASP A 527 17.16 18.20 28.19
CA ASP A 527 16.93 19.56 27.71
C ASP A 527 17.43 20.60 28.73
N GLU A 528 17.08 20.44 30.01
CA GLU A 528 17.58 21.30 31.10
C GLU A 528 19.12 21.31 31.15
N GLN A 529 19.77 20.15 31.03
CA GLN A 529 21.23 20.05 30.99
C GLN A 529 21.85 20.72 29.75
N SER A 530 21.17 20.61 28.60
CA SER A 530 21.62 21.25 27.35
C SER A 530 21.51 22.76 27.44
N GLN A 531 20.44 23.29 28.04
CA GLN A 531 20.28 24.72 28.31
C GLN A 531 21.35 25.26 29.25
N ALA A 532 21.67 24.53 30.33
CA ALA A 532 22.74 24.90 31.25
C ALA A 532 24.12 24.95 30.53
N SER A 533 24.44 23.92 29.75
CA SER A 533 25.69 23.86 28.98
C SER A 533 25.80 25.00 27.95
N ARG A 534 24.66 25.39 27.36
CA ARG A 534 24.58 26.53 26.45
C ARG A 534 24.86 27.86 27.16
N ALA A 535 24.34 28.03 28.37
CA ALA A 535 24.59 29.21 29.19
C ALA A 535 26.09 29.31 29.58
N ASP A 536 26.69 28.20 30.02
CA ASP A 536 28.12 28.15 30.41
C ASP A 536 29.04 28.45 29.21
N ALA A 537 28.73 27.90 28.04
CA ALA A 537 29.48 28.19 26.81
C ALA A 537 29.33 29.64 26.36
N GLY A 538 28.13 30.23 26.54
CA GLY A 538 27.87 31.65 26.26
C GLY A 538 28.65 32.59 27.18
N GLU A 539 28.72 32.29 28.48
CA GLU A 539 29.54 33.06 29.43
C GLU A 539 31.03 32.90 29.12
N SER A 540 31.47 31.70 28.72
CA SER A 540 32.85 31.45 28.31
C SER A 540 33.23 32.25 27.04
N ASP A 541 32.33 32.40 26.07
CA ASP A 541 32.54 33.21 24.86
C ASP A 541 32.74 34.70 25.21
N LYS A 542 31.99 35.19 26.20
CA LYS A 542 32.15 36.54 26.74
C LYS A 542 33.53 36.72 27.40
N LEU A 543 33.95 35.78 28.24
CA LEU A 543 35.29 35.82 28.86
C LEU A 543 36.43 35.76 27.82
N MET A 544 36.26 35.00 26.74
CA MET A 544 37.23 35.00 25.64
C MET A 544 37.28 36.35 24.91
N SER A 545 36.14 37.00 24.73
CA SER A 545 36.07 38.35 24.15
C SER A 545 36.79 39.39 25.02
N GLU A 546 36.61 39.31 26.35
CA GLU A 546 37.34 40.14 27.31
C GLU A 546 38.86 39.87 27.28
N LEU A 547 39.28 38.60 27.17
CA LEU A 547 40.68 38.22 27.04
C LEU A 547 41.32 38.76 25.76
N ILE A 548 40.62 38.69 24.63
CA ILE A 548 41.09 39.24 23.35
C ILE A 548 41.28 40.75 23.46
N ALA A 549 40.34 41.46 24.11
CA ALA A 549 40.46 42.90 24.34
C ALA A 549 41.68 43.24 25.21
N ALA A 550 41.89 42.53 26.32
CA ALA A 550 43.06 42.72 27.18
C ALA A 550 44.39 42.44 26.45
N MET A 551 44.44 41.41 25.59
CA MET A 551 45.63 41.15 24.77
C MET A 551 45.87 42.23 23.72
N ALA A 552 44.82 42.82 23.14
CA ALA A 552 44.97 43.95 22.23
C ALA A 552 45.54 45.19 22.95
N GLU A 553 45.13 45.44 24.19
CA GLU A 553 45.70 46.51 25.03
C GLU A 553 47.20 46.27 25.33
N ILE A 554 47.59 45.01 25.62
CA ILE A 554 49.00 44.64 25.82
C ILE A 554 49.81 44.84 24.53
N ASP A 555 49.28 44.45 23.37
CA ASP A 555 49.96 44.63 22.08
C ASP A 555 50.15 46.13 21.75
N ASN A 556 49.15 46.96 22.01
CA ASN A 556 49.27 48.41 21.85
C ASN A 556 50.29 49.01 22.82
N SER A 557 50.29 48.59 24.09
CA SER A 557 51.31 49.01 25.06
C SER A 557 52.73 48.63 24.60
N GLY A 558 52.88 47.45 23.98
CA GLY A 558 54.15 47.02 23.38
C GLY A 558 54.61 47.90 22.21
N LYS A 559 53.68 48.37 21.37
CA LYS A 559 53.97 49.33 20.28
C LYS A 559 54.44 50.68 20.84
N ASP A 560 53.79 51.18 21.87
CA ASP A 560 54.17 52.43 22.54
C ASP A 560 55.57 52.34 23.15
N ILE A 561 55.87 51.24 23.84
CA ILE A 561 57.22 50.97 24.38
C ILE A 561 58.26 50.91 23.25
N THR A 562 57.94 50.28 22.12
CA THR A 562 58.83 50.22 20.95
C THR A 562 59.15 51.62 20.40
N ALA A 563 58.17 52.52 20.37
CA ALA A 563 58.37 53.91 19.95
C ALA A 563 59.29 54.68 20.92
N ILE A 564 59.13 54.45 22.24
CA ILE A 564 60.02 55.02 23.27
C ILE A 564 61.45 54.49 23.09
N ILE A 565 61.62 53.18 22.92
CA ILE A 565 62.95 52.57 22.74
C ILE A 565 63.64 53.11 21.48
N THR A 566 62.89 53.28 20.39
CA THR A 566 63.41 53.89 19.15
C THR A 566 63.89 55.32 19.40
N THR A 567 63.18 56.08 20.24
CA THR A 567 63.60 57.43 20.64
C THR A 567 64.88 57.39 21.47
N ILE A 568 65.01 56.43 22.40
CA ILE A 568 66.23 56.23 23.21
C ILE A 568 67.42 55.87 22.33
N ASP A 569 67.25 54.97 21.36
CA ASP A 569 68.31 54.59 20.41
C ASP A 569 68.78 55.79 19.57
N ASN A 570 67.84 56.62 19.11
CA ASN A 570 68.15 57.88 18.42
C ASN A 570 68.93 58.87 19.32
N ILE A 571 68.54 59.00 20.59
CA ILE A 571 69.25 59.85 21.56
C ILE A 571 70.67 59.30 21.80
N ALA A 572 70.82 57.98 21.93
CA ALA A 572 72.12 57.33 22.10
C ALA A 572 73.01 57.57 20.86
N ALA A 573 72.47 57.46 19.65
CA ALA A 573 73.19 57.76 18.40
C ALA A 573 73.61 59.23 18.31
N GLN A 574 72.73 60.18 18.66
CA GLN A 574 73.06 61.61 18.71
C GLN A 574 74.13 61.91 19.76
N THR A 575 74.04 61.30 20.94
CA THR A 575 75.03 61.46 22.01
C THR A 575 76.40 60.92 21.60
N ASN A 576 76.42 59.78 20.90
CA ASN A 576 77.63 59.19 20.33
C ASN A 576 78.29 60.12 19.28
N LEU A 577 77.49 60.79 18.44
CA LEU A 577 78.00 61.78 17.46
C LEU A 577 78.51 63.06 18.13
N LEU A 578 77.81 63.56 19.15
CA LEU A 578 78.25 64.72 19.96
C LEU A 578 79.58 64.41 20.67
N ALA A 579 79.68 63.24 21.28
CA ALA A 579 80.89 62.77 21.94
C ALA A 579 82.06 62.60 20.94
N LEU A 580 81.80 62.08 19.75
CA LEU A 580 82.80 61.98 18.68
C LEU A 580 83.31 63.36 18.25
N ASN A 581 82.41 64.32 18.03
CA ASN A 581 82.79 65.69 17.69
C ASN A 581 83.62 66.35 18.80
N ALA A 582 83.24 66.13 20.07
CA ALA A 582 83.98 66.62 21.22
C ALA A 582 85.37 65.97 21.33
N ALA A 583 85.50 64.67 21.08
CA ALA A 583 86.78 63.95 21.07
C ALA A 583 87.71 64.45 19.95
N ILE A 584 87.16 64.75 18.76
CA ILE A 584 87.91 65.33 17.64
C ILE A 584 88.44 66.73 18.01
N GLU A 585 87.61 67.60 18.56
CA GLU A 585 88.02 68.96 18.93
C GLU A 585 89.01 68.96 20.11
N ALA A 586 88.85 68.02 21.06
CA ALA A 586 89.81 67.79 22.14
C ALA A 586 91.17 67.30 21.61
N ALA A 587 91.19 66.43 20.59
CA ALA A 587 92.42 66.01 19.92
C ALA A 587 93.08 67.18 19.15
N ARG A 588 92.27 68.09 18.59
CA ARG A 588 92.72 69.29 17.88
C ARG A 588 93.41 70.31 18.80
N ALA A 589 93.02 70.36 20.07
CA ALA A 589 93.59 71.23 21.10
C ALA A 589 94.93 70.71 21.71
N GLY A 590 95.42 69.53 21.30
CA GLY A 590 96.70 68.98 21.76
C GLY A 590 96.74 68.65 23.27
N GLU A 591 97.86 68.95 23.95
CA GLU A 591 98.05 68.64 25.38
C GLU A 591 97.03 69.32 26.31
N LEU A 592 96.44 70.46 25.91
CA LEU A 592 95.41 71.18 26.69
C LEU A 592 94.03 70.50 26.64
N GLY A 593 93.74 69.66 25.64
CA GLY A 593 92.45 68.98 25.44
C GLY A 593 92.36 67.58 26.05
N ARG A 594 93.45 67.06 26.65
CA ARG A 594 93.60 65.66 27.04
C ARG A 594 92.55 65.18 28.06
N GLY A 595 92.19 66.03 29.03
CA GLY A 595 91.14 65.73 30.01
C GLY A 595 89.74 65.68 29.40
N PHE A 596 89.45 66.56 28.43
CA PHE A 596 88.18 66.56 27.70
C PHE A 596 88.03 65.35 26.77
N ALA A 597 89.13 64.90 26.14
CA ALA A 597 89.13 63.71 25.29
C ALA A 597 88.71 62.45 26.06
N VAL A 598 89.21 62.26 27.29
CA VAL A 598 88.84 61.11 28.14
C VAL A 598 87.35 61.13 28.49
N VAL A 599 86.81 62.29 28.86
CA VAL A 599 85.37 62.44 29.15
C VAL A 599 84.52 62.18 27.90
N ALA A 600 84.95 62.66 26.74
CA ALA A 600 84.28 62.43 25.47
C ALA A 600 84.27 60.93 25.09
N ASP A 601 85.38 60.21 25.27
CA ASP A 601 85.44 58.76 25.04
C ASP A 601 84.55 57.97 26.00
N GLU A 602 84.47 58.37 27.28
CA GLU A 602 83.58 57.75 28.26
C GLU A 602 82.10 57.98 27.93
N VAL A 603 81.72 59.20 27.51
CA VAL A 603 80.35 59.52 27.04
C VAL A 603 80.03 58.72 25.78
N ARG A 604 81.00 58.56 24.88
CA ARG A 604 80.84 57.75 23.67
C ARG A 604 80.59 56.27 24.00
N SER A 605 81.38 55.73 24.92
CA SER A 605 81.22 54.36 25.44
C SER A 605 79.86 54.15 26.11
N LEU A 606 79.42 55.11 26.94
CA LEU A 606 78.11 55.08 27.58
C LEU A 606 76.97 55.12 26.55
N ALA A 607 77.07 55.98 25.53
CA ALA A 607 76.10 56.06 24.45
C ALA A 607 76.01 54.75 23.65
N ALA A 608 77.14 54.11 23.36
CA ALA A 608 77.16 52.79 22.71
C ALA A 608 76.48 51.70 23.55
N ARG A 609 76.74 51.67 24.86
CA ARG A 609 76.07 50.74 25.79
C ARG A 609 74.57 51.01 25.92
N SER A 610 74.15 52.28 25.89
CA SER A 610 72.73 52.66 25.88
C SER A 610 72.02 52.22 24.60
N ALA A 611 72.66 52.36 23.43
CA ALA A 611 72.12 51.87 22.16
C ALA A 611 72.00 50.34 22.16
N GLU A 612 73.01 49.62 22.65
CA GLU A 612 72.96 48.16 22.78
C GLU A 612 71.82 47.70 23.70
N ALA A 613 71.66 48.33 24.87
CA ALA A 613 70.57 48.02 25.80
C ALA A 613 69.19 48.36 25.22
N ALA A 614 69.08 49.47 24.47
CA ALA A 614 67.85 49.83 23.76
C ALA A 614 67.50 48.77 22.71
N GLN A 615 68.45 48.32 21.89
CA GLN A 615 68.23 47.27 20.90
C GLN A 615 67.84 45.93 21.53
N GLN A 616 68.47 45.53 22.64
CA GLN A 616 68.07 44.32 23.37
C GLN A 616 66.65 44.42 23.92
N THR A 617 66.27 45.59 24.46
CA THR A 617 64.91 45.82 24.96
C THR A 617 63.89 45.80 23.81
N ALA A 618 64.23 46.39 22.66
CA ALA A 618 63.38 46.36 21.46
C ALA A 618 63.12 44.91 21.02
N ALA A 619 64.14 44.04 21.03
CA ALA A 619 64.00 42.63 20.69
C ALA A 619 63.06 41.88 21.65
N LEU A 620 63.16 42.13 22.96
CA LEU A 620 62.27 41.51 23.97
C LEU A 620 60.82 41.97 23.82
N ILE A 621 60.59 43.24 23.48
CA ILE A 621 59.25 43.79 23.26
C ILE A 621 58.65 43.26 21.94
N ALA A 622 59.46 43.14 20.89
CA ALA A 622 59.03 42.53 19.63
C ALA A 622 58.63 41.05 19.82
N ASP A 623 59.41 40.27 20.56
CA ASP A 623 59.06 38.89 20.92
C ASP A 623 57.78 38.83 21.78
N SER A 624 57.61 39.74 22.73
CA SER A 624 56.41 39.84 23.56
C SER A 624 55.16 40.18 22.73
N SER A 625 55.25 41.13 21.80
CA SER A 625 54.16 41.46 20.86
C SER A 625 53.81 40.24 19.99
N SER A 626 54.80 39.52 19.46
CA SER A 626 54.56 38.29 18.70
C SER A 626 53.81 37.22 19.50
N LYS A 627 54.19 37.01 20.78
CA LYS A 627 53.51 36.08 21.69
C LYS A 627 52.08 36.52 22.02
N THR A 628 51.86 37.82 22.24
CA THR A 628 50.52 38.37 22.48
C THR A 628 49.63 38.20 21.25
N GLN A 629 50.13 38.47 20.04
CA GLN A 629 49.38 38.22 18.81
C GLN A 629 49.02 36.75 18.62
N ARG A 630 49.95 35.83 18.93
CA ARG A 630 49.65 34.40 18.92
C ARG A 630 48.58 34.03 19.96
N GLY A 631 48.62 34.64 21.14
CA GLY A 631 47.59 34.51 22.18
C GLY A 631 46.21 34.96 21.69
N MET A 632 46.12 36.10 21.01
CA MET A 632 44.87 36.59 20.41
C MET A 632 44.29 35.60 19.39
N ILE A 633 45.13 35.02 18.54
CA ILE A 633 44.69 34.02 17.55
C ILE A 633 44.11 32.78 18.24
N ILE A 634 44.78 32.28 19.29
CA ILE A 634 44.31 31.11 20.05
C ILE A 634 42.99 31.43 20.75
N ALA A 635 42.90 32.57 21.45
CA ALA A 635 41.68 33.00 22.12
C ALA A 635 40.51 33.17 21.13
N GLY A 636 40.76 33.73 19.93
CA GLY A 636 39.77 33.85 18.86
C GLY A 636 39.24 32.50 18.38
N ARG A 637 40.13 31.52 18.17
CA ARG A 637 39.73 30.14 17.81
C ARG A 637 38.94 29.44 18.92
N THR A 638 39.28 29.70 20.19
CA THR A 638 38.53 29.18 21.34
C THR A 638 37.14 29.80 21.39
N ALA A 639 37.01 31.11 21.19
CA ALA A 639 35.71 31.79 21.11
C ALA A 639 34.82 31.22 19.98
N GLU A 640 35.40 31.00 18.80
CA GLU A 640 34.69 30.35 17.69
C GLU A 640 34.21 28.93 18.03
N SER A 641 35.06 28.15 18.72
CA SER A 641 34.68 26.81 19.18
C SER A 641 33.54 26.85 20.20
N LEU A 642 33.53 27.84 21.11
CA LEU A 642 32.45 28.05 22.07
C LEU A 642 31.14 28.44 21.39
N LYS A 643 31.17 29.27 20.34
CA LYS A 643 29.98 29.56 19.51
C LYS A 643 29.43 28.31 18.83
N ASN A 644 30.30 27.43 18.35
CA ASN A 644 29.87 26.15 17.78
C ASN A 644 29.21 25.25 18.84
N ILE A 645 29.71 25.25 20.09
CA ILE A 645 29.07 24.54 21.21
C ILE A 645 27.69 25.15 21.53
N VAL A 646 27.55 26.47 21.55
CA VAL A 646 26.26 27.15 21.77
C VAL A 646 25.25 26.78 20.67
N SER A 647 25.68 26.73 19.41
CA SER A 647 24.83 26.30 18.30
C SER A 647 24.45 24.81 18.42
N GLY A 648 25.44 23.94 18.67
CA GLY A 648 25.24 22.49 18.79
C GLY A 648 24.32 22.11 19.95
N THR A 649 24.47 22.73 21.12
CA THR A 649 23.58 22.52 22.28
C THR A 649 22.16 23.00 22.00
N GLY A 650 21.97 24.04 21.19
CA GLY A 650 20.65 24.45 20.70
C GLY A 650 19.99 23.41 19.80
N ALA A 651 20.75 22.76 18.92
CA ALA A 651 20.24 21.66 18.10
C ALA A 651 19.89 20.43 18.95
N VAL A 652 20.70 20.09 19.96
CA VAL A 652 20.41 18.99 20.91
C VAL A 652 19.12 19.28 21.68
N SER A 653 18.96 20.49 22.23
CA SER A 653 17.72 20.90 22.92
C SER A 653 16.49 20.75 22.02
N SER A 654 16.59 21.14 20.74
CA SER A 654 15.50 20.98 19.78
C SER A 654 15.14 19.50 19.53
N LEU A 655 16.14 18.64 19.34
CA LEU A 655 15.93 17.19 19.18
C LEU A 655 15.30 16.55 20.43
N VAL A 656 15.77 16.94 21.61
CA VAL A 656 15.26 16.45 22.88
C VAL A 656 13.81 16.89 23.10
N SER A 657 13.45 18.10 22.70
CA SER A 657 12.07 18.59 22.71
C SER A 657 11.15 17.73 21.82
N LEU A 658 11.63 17.31 20.64
CA LEU A 658 10.90 16.38 19.77
C LEU A 658 10.73 15.00 20.42
N ILE A 659 11.74 14.48 21.12
CA ILE A 659 11.63 13.21 21.87
C ILE A 659 10.57 13.32 22.97
N TYR A 660 10.55 14.43 23.71
CA TYR A 660 9.53 14.68 24.73
C TYR A 660 8.13 14.69 24.14
N GLN A 661 7.92 15.42 23.04
CA GLN A 661 6.62 15.49 22.36
C GLN A 661 6.17 14.11 21.85
N ALA A 662 7.05 13.39 21.15
CA ALA A 662 6.78 12.06 20.64
C ALA A 662 6.46 11.06 21.78
N SER A 663 7.20 11.13 22.90
CA SER A 663 6.96 10.27 24.07
C SER A 663 5.61 10.62 24.72
N SER A 664 5.25 11.89 24.81
CA SER A 664 3.94 12.31 25.33
C SER A 664 2.79 11.80 24.45
N GLU A 665 2.95 11.84 23.13
CA GLU A 665 1.96 11.32 22.18
C GLU A 665 1.85 9.80 22.26
N GLN A 666 2.98 9.08 22.34
CA GLN A 666 3.00 7.64 22.58
C GLN A 666 2.29 7.25 23.87
N ALA A 667 2.48 8.00 24.96
CA ALA A 667 1.80 7.73 26.22
C ALA A 667 0.27 7.83 26.08
N SER A 668 -0.21 8.80 25.30
CA SER A 668 -1.63 8.93 24.98
C SER A 668 -2.13 7.77 24.10
N GLY A 669 -1.36 7.39 23.08
CA GLY A 669 -1.67 6.23 22.22
C GLY A 669 -1.74 4.92 22.99
N LEU A 670 -0.83 4.70 23.95
CA LEU A 670 -0.84 3.52 24.82
C LEU A 670 -2.07 3.49 25.73
N GLN A 671 -2.53 4.65 26.20
CA GLN A 671 -3.77 4.74 26.98
C GLN A 671 -5.00 4.37 26.14
N GLN A 672 -5.06 4.79 24.87
CA GLN A 672 -6.14 4.40 23.95
C GLN A 672 -6.11 2.90 23.63
N ALA A 673 -4.92 2.34 23.40
CA ALA A 673 -4.76 0.91 23.17
C ALA A 673 -5.14 0.09 24.43
N SER A 674 -4.89 0.60 25.63
CA SER A 674 -5.36 -0.02 26.87
C SER A 674 -6.90 -0.09 26.95
N ILE A 675 -7.60 0.97 26.54
CA ILE A 675 -9.08 0.98 26.45
C ILE A 675 -9.55 -0.03 25.39
N GLY A 676 -8.88 -0.11 24.25
CA GLY A 676 -9.17 -1.09 23.20
C GLY A 676 -9.02 -2.54 23.69
N LEU A 677 -8.01 -2.83 24.51
CA LEU A 677 -7.83 -4.16 25.11
C LEU A 677 -8.94 -4.52 26.09
N GLU A 678 -9.44 -3.56 26.87
CA GLU A 678 -10.57 -3.78 27.78
C GLU A 678 -11.84 -4.17 27.01
N GLN A 679 -12.08 -3.55 25.85
CA GLN A 679 -13.20 -3.93 24.96
C GLN A 679 -13.02 -5.33 24.36
N ILE A 680 -11.79 -5.70 23.98
CA ILE A 680 -11.51 -7.05 23.47
C ILE A 680 -11.69 -8.10 24.57
N ASP A 681 -11.32 -7.78 25.82
CA ASP A 681 -11.55 -8.66 26.96
C ASP A 681 -13.06 -8.89 27.18
N GLU A 682 -13.88 -7.83 27.12
CA GLU A 682 -15.34 -7.94 27.23
C GLU A 682 -15.93 -8.86 26.14
N VAL A 683 -15.51 -8.68 24.89
CA VAL A 683 -15.94 -9.55 23.78
C VAL A 683 -15.48 -10.99 23.98
N THR A 684 -14.28 -11.19 24.51
CA THR A 684 -13.73 -12.52 24.78
C THR A 684 -14.53 -13.25 25.86
N GLN A 685 -14.87 -12.57 26.95
CA GLN A 685 -15.76 -13.11 27.98
C GLN A 685 -17.16 -13.41 27.41
N LYS A 686 -17.68 -12.53 26.55
CA LYS A 686 -18.97 -12.74 25.89
C LYS A 686 -18.95 -13.94 24.95
N ASN A 687 -17.86 -14.18 24.23
CA ASN A 687 -17.69 -15.37 23.39
C ASN A 687 -17.68 -16.65 24.23
N GLN A 688 -17.04 -16.62 25.40
CA GLN A 688 -17.07 -17.75 26.33
C GLN A 688 -18.49 -18.04 26.83
N SER A 689 -19.24 -17.00 27.22
CA SER A 689 -20.65 -17.14 27.63
C SER A 689 -21.53 -17.66 26.49
N ASN A 690 -21.42 -17.07 25.30
CA ASN A 690 -22.20 -17.46 24.12
C ASN A 690 -21.90 -18.89 23.69
N SER A 691 -20.63 -19.31 23.75
CA SER A 691 -20.24 -20.70 23.48
C SER A 691 -20.94 -21.67 24.44
N GLN A 692 -20.94 -21.34 25.74
CA GLN A 692 -21.60 -22.16 26.75
C GLN A 692 -23.11 -22.28 26.47
N GLU A 693 -23.76 -21.18 26.09
CA GLU A 693 -25.18 -21.17 25.70
C GLU A 693 -25.45 -21.99 24.43
N CYS A 694 -24.59 -21.88 23.41
CA CYS A 694 -24.69 -22.67 22.18
C CYS A 694 -24.55 -24.18 22.45
N ALA A 695 -23.61 -24.58 23.31
CA ALA A 695 -23.44 -25.97 23.71
C ALA A 695 -24.69 -26.51 24.44
N VAL A 696 -25.29 -25.71 25.32
CA VAL A 696 -26.55 -26.07 26.01
C VAL A 696 -27.71 -26.18 25.01
N ALA A 697 -27.87 -25.23 24.10
CA ALA A 697 -28.92 -25.25 23.09
C ALA A 697 -28.79 -26.45 22.12
N ALA A 698 -27.57 -26.77 21.71
CA ALA A 698 -27.29 -27.95 20.89
C ALA A 698 -27.61 -29.25 21.63
N LYS A 699 -27.32 -29.32 22.93
CA LYS A 699 -27.72 -30.48 23.75
C LYS A 699 -29.24 -30.63 23.81
N ASP A 700 -30.00 -29.55 24.00
CA ASP A 700 -31.48 -29.58 23.98
C ASP A 700 -32.03 -30.04 22.62
N LEU A 701 -31.46 -29.56 21.51
CA LEU A 701 -31.82 -30.00 20.15
C LEU A 701 -31.58 -31.49 19.94
N SER A 702 -30.44 -32.00 20.40
CA SER A 702 -30.11 -33.43 20.35
C SER A 702 -31.11 -34.26 21.16
N GLU A 703 -31.46 -33.81 22.38
CA GLU A 703 -32.46 -34.47 23.22
C GLU A 703 -33.85 -34.50 22.58
N ARG A 704 -34.29 -33.38 21.97
CA ARG A 704 -35.57 -33.29 21.24
C ARG A 704 -35.58 -34.18 19.99
N ALA A 705 -34.49 -34.22 19.23
CA ALA A 705 -34.38 -35.10 18.06
C ALA A 705 -34.42 -36.58 18.47
N SER A 706 -33.76 -36.93 19.58
CA SER A 706 -33.80 -38.29 20.14
C SER A 706 -35.18 -38.67 20.66
N LEU A 707 -35.92 -37.72 21.27
CA LEU A 707 -37.33 -37.91 21.61
C LEU A 707 -38.19 -38.16 20.37
N MET A 708 -37.97 -37.40 19.30
CA MET A 708 -38.68 -37.55 18.03
C MET A 708 -38.46 -38.94 17.42
N GLN A 709 -37.21 -39.42 17.40
CA GLN A 709 -36.89 -40.79 16.99
C GLN A 709 -37.64 -41.84 17.84
N ARG A 710 -37.74 -41.61 19.16
CA ARG A 710 -38.45 -42.52 20.08
C ARG A 710 -39.96 -42.56 19.84
N VAL A 711 -40.57 -41.41 19.57
CA VAL A 711 -42.00 -41.29 19.24
C VAL A 711 -42.29 -41.95 17.90
N LEU A 712 -41.44 -41.70 16.90
CA LEU A 712 -41.56 -42.30 15.56
C LEU A 712 -41.28 -43.80 15.57
N GLY A 713 -40.47 -44.30 16.51
CA GLY A 713 -40.22 -45.73 16.73
C GLY A 713 -41.46 -46.53 17.14
N ARG A 714 -42.59 -45.88 17.45
CA ARG A 714 -43.88 -46.56 17.65
C ARG A 714 -44.48 -47.09 16.34
N PHE A 715 -44.11 -46.49 15.20
CA PHE A 715 -44.58 -46.93 13.90
C PHE A 715 -43.72 -48.09 13.38
N LYS A 716 -44.36 -49.18 12.96
CA LYS A 716 -43.69 -50.27 12.26
C LYS A 716 -43.61 -49.93 10.78
N VAL A 717 -42.50 -49.34 10.36
CA VAL A 717 -42.21 -48.98 8.96
C VAL A 717 -41.68 -50.19 8.20
N LYS A 718 -42.00 -50.31 6.91
CA LYS A 718 -41.43 -51.34 6.03
C LYS A 718 -39.91 -51.22 6.04
N ARG A 719 -39.22 -52.31 6.38
CA ARG A 719 -37.78 -52.40 6.17
C ARG A 719 -37.52 -52.47 4.67
N GLY A 720 -36.78 -51.49 4.16
CA GLY A 720 -36.29 -51.48 2.78
C GLY A 720 -35.38 -52.65 2.49
#